data_AF-A0AAV1TK64-F1
#
_entry.id   AF-A0AAV1TK64-F1
#
_cell.length_a   1.000
_cell.length_b   1.000
_cell.length_c   1.000
_cell.angle_alpha   90.00
_cell.angle_beta   90.00
_cell.angle_gamma   90.00
#
_symmetry.space_group_name_H-M   'P 1'
#
loop_
_entity.id
_entity.type
_entity.pdbx_description
1 polymer ?
#
loop_
_entity_poly.entity_id
_entity_poly.type
_entity_poly.pdbx_seq_one_letter_code
_entity_poly.pdbx_strand_id
1 'polypeptide(L)'
;MTTPATEHETALQSTALAPTVPVPASALPQASPFNRLDEKDMQSATALGLLLPDLPVTTDALVPDFGVAYDKKGGNRITGCCTDVFTSQRALQERCKEFAMQRGFQLVVSSSSTRPNGGGNVKYRCKKLHGQQFFDATTPARDLQCPFYINGYGKNQQWKITRACFLHNHYKFIGSRVAPPVLPSPIQVTATTSATSDTAQHRLEVPSGVLLSMNAGRQVGEQQQQEEQGNGPLLRSTKHEVLAAGAGAGTEAGCGVSATAIGVGGEGGSVTSSPSERIKSQRNTTMSMKTLCRLVLDEVNKYPTSDVMQAKLDGKMIRRILLGQGHTINNMMSSRIKRQFQEDRLTNVRISFQKLCGYFNVVAQKNPGSQHCVEQKDDGTFTRALFISSATLTAVKYCRKIVSLDHVTYSHKPPKILSGQLGKLGSGENDDMICGVYLKASTKDFNDKVITFALALVTEENQLNWEWFLHALQDTEAVDWNEYTVIAGRTRGLQTAIQTAWPRASHHYCMRRVVEDELMMGKNIPMTRDQKQRIFDLARSESETDYDAMRKTLVRTNEAAVAYLDKFDRKHWVKYAFLEAFRRPTFNELTSDLSTVCGSDELFSQYASASHIAWFGEDPICSSQPLYTFNQYFMKIAEIFHQRRESVKARPVHELVPLRDAQLQQILQGSQRCESIPCASKLYMVRCLGPTPSKTPDSWRHVNLADWECTCQAWQDQQFPCLHAIHAAELEQLRIDSLYHAKQNSIENYLSCYATSFTPWPVDASPIQIEVSMKSPLDFYFSADGFGRRKKPGPRPKLAKNS
;
A
#
# COMPACT_ATOMS: atom_id res chain seq x y z
N MET A 1 50.77 -44.30 9.39
CA MET A 1 49.96 -45.21 8.56
C MET A 1 48.75 -45.67 9.40
N THR A 2 47.58 -45.78 8.77
CA THR A 2 46.40 -46.59 9.17
C THR A 2 45.81 -46.52 10.60
N THR A 3 44.57 -46.02 10.66
CA THR A 3 43.44 -46.31 11.58
C THR A 3 43.05 -47.82 11.61
N PRO A 4 42.18 -48.37 12.52
CA PRO A 4 40.86 -47.84 12.95
C PRO A 4 40.41 -48.14 14.42
N ALA A 5 39.09 -48.05 14.68
CA ALA A 5 38.42 -48.03 16.00
C ALA A 5 37.21 -48.98 16.08
N THR A 6 36.62 -49.20 17.27
CA THR A 6 35.15 -49.43 17.48
C THR A 6 34.69 -49.41 18.96
N GLU A 7 33.56 -48.74 19.18
CA GLU A 7 32.40 -48.97 20.08
C GLU A 7 32.46 -49.67 21.46
N HIS A 8 31.63 -49.18 22.40
CA HIS A 8 31.18 -49.92 23.59
C HIS A 8 29.78 -49.49 24.07
N GLU A 9 28.99 -50.46 24.55
CA GLU A 9 27.62 -50.34 25.09
C GLU A 9 27.65 -50.47 26.63
N THR A 10 26.67 -49.93 27.38
CA THR A 10 26.54 -50.19 28.85
C THR A 10 25.12 -49.97 29.39
N ALA A 11 24.75 -50.75 30.41
CA ALA A 11 23.38 -50.87 30.95
C ALA A 11 23.19 -50.24 32.36
N LEU A 12 21.93 -50.12 32.79
CA LEU A 12 21.51 -49.43 34.02
C LEU A 12 21.73 -50.24 35.33
N GLN A 13 21.90 -49.50 36.44
CA GLN A 13 21.48 -49.91 37.79
C GLN A 13 20.83 -48.72 38.54
N SER A 14 20.03 -49.02 39.57
CA SER A 14 19.13 -48.09 40.27
C SER A 14 19.65 -47.62 41.64
N THR A 15 19.20 -46.43 42.08
CA THR A 15 19.32 -45.97 43.49
C THR A 15 18.06 -45.21 43.94
N ALA A 16 17.84 -45.15 45.25
CA ALA A 16 16.54 -44.87 45.88
C ALA A 16 16.22 -43.39 46.16
N LEU A 17 14.95 -43.13 46.52
CA LEU A 17 14.37 -41.79 46.75
C LEU A 17 14.84 -41.10 48.04
N ALA A 18 14.93 -39.75 47.95
CA ALA A 18 14.98 -38.82 49.08
C ALA A 18 13.61 -38.11 49.25
N PRO A 19 13.28 -37.57 50.45
CA PRO A 19 11.93 -37.06 50.74
C PRO A 19 11.63 -35.73 50.05
N THR A 20 10.40 -35.60 49.55
CA THR A 20 9.90 -34.42 48.84
C THR A 20 9.59 -33.26 49.79
N VAL A 21 10.20 -32.10 49.52
CA VAL A 21 9.83 -30.81 50.14
C VAL A 21 8.42 -30.39 49.71
N PRO A 22 7.58 -29.81 50.59
CA PRO A 22 6.27 -29.30 50.19
C PRO A 22 6.42 -28.13 49.21
N VAL A 23 5.88 -28.29 47.99
CA VAL A 23 5.87 -27.23 46.98
C VAL A 23 4.86 -26.15 47.40
N PRO A 24 5.21 -24.85 47.39
CA PRO A 24 4.27 -23.79 47.74
C PRO A 24 3.10 -23.71 46.74
N ALA A 25 1.95 -23.23 47.21
CA ALA A 25 0.68 -23.20 46.46
C ALA A 25 0.69 -22.35 45.16
N SER A 26 1.79 -21.65 44.86
CA SER A 26 2.02 -20.92 43.60
C SER A 26 2.46 -21.82 42.42
N ALA A 27 2.58 -23.14 42.61
CA ALA A 27 3.01 -24.09 41.58
C ALA A 27 1.89 -24.97 41.00
N LEU A 28 0.62 -24.64 41.26
CA LEU A 28 -0.49 -25.22 40.51
C LEU A 28 -0.50 -24.62 39.09
N PRO A 29 -0.66 -25.43 38.02
CA PRO A 29 -0.85 -24.90 36.67
C PRO A 29 -2.09 -24.00 36.65
N GLN A 30 -1.93 -22.73 36.31
CA GLN A 30 -3.09 -21.89 36.02
C GLN A 30 -3.79 -22.46 34.79
N ALA A 31 -5.10 -22.67 34.91
CA ALA A 31 -5.91 -23.13 33.79
C ALA A 31 -5.81 -22.11 32.64
N SER A 32 -5.38 -22.57 31.46
CA SER A 32 -5.28 -21.69 30.29
C SER A 32 -6.65 -21.09 29.97
N PRO A 33 -6.81 -19.75 29.92
CA PRO A 33 -8.09 -19.08 29.66
C PRO A 33 -8.64 -19.37 28.25
N PHE A 34 -7.83 -20.02 27.41
CA PHE A 34 -8.19 -20.43 26.06
C PHE A 34 -8.89 -21.80 26.01
N ASN A 35 -8.69 -22.69 26.98
CA ASN A 35 -9.30 -24.03 26.96
C ASN A 35 -10.78 -23.98 27.36
N ARG A 36 -11.67 -23.85 26.37
CA ARG A 36 -13.12 -23.78 26.56
C ARG A 36 -13.75 -25.15 26.41
N LEU A 37 -14.41 -25.61 27.47
CA LEU A 37 -15.38 -26.70 27.44
C LEU A 37 -16.78 -26.09 27.28
N ASP A 38 -17.49 -26.44 26.21
CA ASP A 38 -18.80 -25.87 25.87
C ASP A 38 -19.90 -26.86 26.25
N GLU A 39 -20.79 -26.49 27.16
CA GLU A 39 -21.89 -27.37 27.59
C GLU A 39 -22.81 -27.75 26.42
N LYS A 40 -23.01 -26.83 25.46
CA LYS A 40 -23.81 -27.10 24.26
C LYS A 40 -23.13 -28.15 23.35
N ASP A 41 -21.81 -28.29 23.38
CA ASP A 41 -21.13 -29.39 22.66
C ASP A 41 -21.41 -30.73 23.31
N MET A 42 -21.37 -30.81 24.64
CA MET A 42 -21.68 -32.04 25.37
C MET A 42 -23.14 -32.45 25.13
N GLN A 43 -24.07 -31.50 25.26
CA GLN A 43 -25.50 -31.71 24.97
C GLN A 43 -25.73 -32.17 23.51
N SER A 44 -25.13 -31.50 22.51
CA SER A 44 -25.25 -31.91 21.10
C SER A 44 -24.58 -33.25 20.81
N ALA A 45 -23.43 -33.54 21.42
CA ALA A 45 -22.76 -34.83 21.26
C ALA A 45 -23.61 -35.97 21.85
N THR A 46 -24.26 -35.76 23.00
CA THR A 46 -25.20 -36.71 23.59
C THR A 46 -26.44 -36.90 22.72
N ALA A 47 -27.05 -35.81 22.24
CA ALA A 47 -28.22 -35.86 21.35
C ALA A 47 -27.94 -36.56 20.01
N LEU A 48 -26.71 -36.46 19.50
CA LEU A 48 -26.25 -37.12 18.27
C LEU A 48 -25.71 -38.54 18.49
N GLY A 49 -25.85 -39.10 19.70
CA GLY A 49 -25.41 -40.45 20.05
C GLY A 49 -23.89 -40.63 20.16
N LEU A 50 -23.11 -39.54 20.10
CA LEU A 50 -21.64 -39.53 20.13
C LEU A 50 -21.05 -39.51 21.56
N LEU A 51 -21.88 -39.18 22.56
CA LEU A 51 -21.53 -39.19 23.98
C LEU A 51 -22.61 -39.91 24.80
N LEU A 52 -22.22 -40.80 25.71
CA LEU A 52 -23.13 -41.44 26.65
C LEU A 52 -23.63 -40.41 27.70
N PRO A 53 -24.94 -40.35 28.02
CA PRO A 53 -25.49 -39.38 28.98
C PRO A 53 -24.85 -39.40 30.37
N ASP A 54 -24.54 -40.60 30.88
CA ASP A 54 -24.03 -40.80 32.25
C ASP A 54 -22.49 -40.89 32.33
N LEU A 55 -21.78 -40.61 31.23
CA LEU A 55 -20.31 -40.69 31.20
C LEU A 55 -19.70 -39.37 31.69
N PRO A 56 -18.94 -39.36 32.82
CA PRO A 56 -18.37 -38.13 33.34
C PRO A 56 -17.32 -37.55 32.39
N VAL A 57 -17.54 -36.30 31.97
CA VAL A 57 -16.52 -35.44 31.35
C VAL A 57 -15.88 -34.62 32.48
N THR A 58 -14.55 -34.63 32.58
CA THR A 58 -13.86 -33.87 33.64
C THR A 58 -14.06 -32.37 33.43
N THR A 59 -14.79 -31.71 34.34
CA THR A 59 -15.03 -30.25 34.29
C THR A 59 -14.03 -29.44 35.13
N ASP A 60 -13.24 -30.09 35.98
CA ASP A 60 -12.17 -29.45 36.75
C ASP A 60 -10.95 -29.15 35.86
N ALA A 61 -10.64 -27.87 35.72
CA ALA A 61 -9.57 -27.36 34.87
C ALA A 61 -8.15 -27.55 35.45
N LEU A 62 -8.03 -27.99 36.70
CA LEU A 62 -6.75 -28.28 37.36
C LEU A 62 -6.27 -29.73 37.13
N VAL A 63 -7.07 -30.56 36.46
CA VAL A 63 -6.82 -32.01 36.31
C VAL A 63 -6.34 -32.33 34.87
N PRO A 64 -5.34 -33.21 34.66
CA PRO A 64 -4.82 -33.54 33.33
C PRO A 64 -5.82 -34.11 32.31
N ASP A 65 -6.98 -34.60 32.77
CA ASP A 65 -8.08 -35.11 31.93
C ASP A 65 -9.19 -34.07 31.69
N PHE A 66 -8.96 -32.77 31.93
CA PHE A 66 -9.95 -31.70 31.69
C PHE A 66 -10.57 -31.80 30.28
N GLY A 67 -11.90 -31.76 30.22
CA GLY A 67 -12.71 -31.89 28.99
C GLY A 67 -12.60 -33.23 28.25
N VAL A 68 -11.97 -34.26 28.86
CA VAL A 68 -11.87 -35.60 28.30
C VAL A 68 -13.04 -36.47 28.77
N ALA A 69 -13.68 -37.15 27.82
CA ALA A 69 -14.66 -38.21 28.04
C ALA A 69 -13.97 -39.58 27.89
N TYR A 70 -13.93 -40.36 28.98
CA TYR A 70 -13.33 -41.69 29.02
C TYR A 70 -13.86 -42.53 30.20
N ASP A 71 -14.16 -43.81 29.97
CA ASP A 71 -14.55 -44.72 31.04
C ASP A 71 -13.33 -45.20 31.83
N LYS A 72 -13.24 -44.78 33.10
CA LYS A 72 -12.12 -45.11 34.01
C LYS A 72 -12.30 -46.43 34.77
N LYS A 73 -13.44 -47.13 34.67
CA LYS A 73 -13.65 -48.43 35.33
C LYS A 73 -13.17 -49.56 34.42
N GLY A 74 -12.05 -50.20 34.77
CA GLY A 74 -11.34 -51.15 33.90
C GLY A 74 -12.15 -52.39 33.50
N GLY A 75 -12.91 -52.32 32.40
CA GLY A 75 -13.72 -53.42 31.89
C GLY A 75 -14.00 -53.32 30.39
N ASN A 76 -13.12 -53.94 29.57
CA ASN A 76 -13.24 -54.12 28.12
C ASN A 76 -13.31 -52.86 27.22
N ARG A 77 -12.56 -52.87 26.10
CA ARG A 77 -12.69 -51.88 24.99
C ARG A 77 -14.00 -52.01 24.19
N ILE A 78 -15.07 -52.52 24.81
CA ILE A 78 -16.30 -52.96 24.14
C ILE A 78 -17.43 -51.93 24.29
N THR A 79 -17.56 -51.26 25.45
CA THR A 79 -18.58 -50.22 25.72
C THR A 79 -18.32 -48.93 24.95
N GLY A 80 -17.15 -48.31 25.12
CA GLY A 80 -16.81 -47.03 24.47
C GLY A 80 -17.47 -45.80 25.11
N CYS A 81 -17.45 -44.67 24.40
CA CYS A 81 -17.93 -43.38 24.91
C CYS A 81 -19.26 -42.92 24.28
N CYS A 82 -19.82 -43.67 23.33
CA CYS A 82 -20.97 -43.28 22.53
C CYS A 82 -22.11 -44.29 22.66
N THR A 83 -23.35 -43.82 22.55
CA THR A 83 -24.57 -44.64 22.58
C THR A 83 -24.74 -45.43 21.28
N ASP A 84 -24.39 -44.82 20.14
CA ASP A 84 -24.57 -45.41 18.82
C ASP A 84 -23.41 -46.35 18.44
N VAL A 85 -23.75 -47.48 17.81
CA VAL A 85 -22.80 -48.37 17.11
C VAL A 85 -22.95 -48.17 15.60
N PHE A 86 -21.90 -47.68 14.96
CA PHE A 86 -21.90 -47.33 13.55
C PHE A 86 -21.51 -48.52 12.67
N THR A 87 -22.23 -48.73 11.56
CA THR A 87 -21.99 -49.85 10.62
C THR A 87 -20.74 -49.69 9.75
N SER A 88 -20.10 -48.51 9.77
CA SER A 88 -18.86 -48.26 9.04
C SER A 88 -18.11 -47.03 9.59
N GLN A 89 -16.82 -46.93 9.27
CA GLN A 89 -16.02 -45.72 9.49
C GLN A 89 -16.64 -44.47 8.84
N ARG A 90 -17.33 -44.65 7.71
CA ARG A 90 -17.98 -43.56 6.97
C ARG A 90 -19.20 -43.03 7.72
N ALA A 91 -20.05 -43.90 8.24
CA ALA A 91 -21.22 -43.51 9.04
C ALA A 91 -20.79 -42.74 10.31
N LEU A 92 -19.75 -43.22 11.01
CA LEU A 92 -19.15 -42.49 12.13
C LEU A 92 -18.59 -41.12 11.69
N GLN A 93 -17.92 -41.05 10.53
CA GLN A 93 -17.39 -39.79 10.00
C GLN A 93 -18.50 -38.79 9.66
N GLU A 94 -19.62 -39.25 9.08
CA GLU A 94 -20.74 -38.41 8.69
C GLU A 94 -21.44 -37.82 9.92
N ARG A 95 -21.72 -38.63 10.97
CA ARG A 95 -22.27 -38.12 12.24
C ARG A 95 -21.31 -37.17 12.99
N CYS A 96 -19.99 -37.46 12.99
CA CYS A 96 -19.00 -36.54 13.54
C CYS A 96 -18.92 -35.21 12.76
N LYS A 97 -19.08 -35.24 11.43
CA LYS A 97 -19.14 -34.02 10.60
C LYS A 97 -20.42 -33.21 10.88
N GLU A 98 -21.55 -33.89 11.03
CA GLU A 98 -22.83 -33.27 11.39
C GLU A 98 -22.72 -32.51 12.73
N PHE A 99 -22.21 -33.17 13.77
CA PHE A 99 -21.90 -32.54 15.06
C PHE A 99 -21.01 -31.30 14.90
N ALA A 100 -19.89 -31.44 14.20
CA ALA A 100 -18.96 -30.32 14.02
C ALA A 100 -19.62 -29.16 13.26
N MET A 101 -20.42 -29.42 12.23
CA MET A 101 -21.17 -28.40 11.48
C MET A 101 -22.21 -27.69 12.35
N GLN A 102 -23.00 -28.43 13.14
CA GLN A 102 -23.97 -27.86 14.09
C GLN A 102 -23.29 -26.98 15.16
N ARG A 103 -22.07 -27.35 15.59
CA ARG A 103 -21.26 -26.61 16.54
C ARG A 103 -20.28 -25.62 15.89
N GLY A 104 -20.36 -25.41 14.58
CA GLY A 104 -19.61 -24.34 13.88
C GLY A 104 -18.14 -24.60 13.60
N PHE A 105 -17.63 -25.83 13.72
CA PHE A 105 -16.25 -26.16 13.35
C PHE A 105 -16.17 -27.25 12.28
N GLN A 106 -14.98 -27.46 11.72
CA GLN A 106 -14.75 -28.52 10.73
C GLN A 106 -13.79 -29.57 11.29
N LEU A 107 -13.94 -30.82 10.84
CA LEU A 107 -13.06 -31.93 11.22
C LEU A 107 -12.10 -32.30 10.09
N VAL A 108 -10.91 -32.74 10.49
CA VAL A 108 -9.93 -33.43 9.66
C VAL A 108 -9.62 -34.79 10.28
N VAL A 109 -9.36 -35.79 9.44
CA VAL A 109 -8.85 -37.10 9.89
C VAL A 109 -7.34 -36.95 10.12
N SER A 110 -6.87 -37.01 11.37
CA SER A 110 -5.43 -36.89 11.67
C SER A 110 -4.69 -38.21 11.52
N SER A 111 -5.39 -39.34 11.61
CA SER A 111 -4.84 -40.68 11.40
C SER A 111 -5.98 -41.69 11.20
N SER A 112 -5.81 -42.63 10.27
CA SER A 112 -6.75 -43.74 10.08
C SER A 112 -6.02 -45.02 9.67
N SER A 113 -6.48 -46.17 10.15
CA SER A 113 -6.02 -47.50 9.74
C SER A 113 -7.22 -48.39 9.52
N THR A 114 -7.33 -49.04 8.35
CA THR A 114 -8.43 -49.95 8.01
C THR A 114 -7.85 -51.33 7.73
N ARG A 115 -8.46 -52.38 8.28
CA ARG A 115 -8.05 -53.78 8.14
C ARG A 115 -9.00 -54.51 7.17
N PRO A 116 -8.57 -55.60 6.50
CA PRO A 116 -9.41 -56.35 5.56
C PRO A 116 -10.73 -56.88 6.14
N ASN A 117 -10.81 -57.04 7.47
CA ASN A 117 -12.02 -57.49 8.17
C ASN A 117 -13.01 -56.37 8.54
N GLY A 118 -12.90 -55.18 7.92
CA GLY A 118 -13.75 -54.01 8.20
C GLY A 118 -13.52 -53.35 9.56
N GLY A 119 -12.53 -53.80 10.33
CA GLY A 119 -12.08 -53.16 11.57
C GLY A 119 -11.00 -52.10 11.35
N GLY A 120 -10.72 -51.28 12.36
CA GLY A 120 -9.75 -50.19 12.22
C GLY A 120 -9.67 -49.24 13.40
N ASN A 121 -8.92 -48.16 13.20
CA ASN A 121 -8.83 -47.01 14.11
C ASN A 121 -8.97 -45.74 13.28
N VAL A 122 -9.55 -44.68 13.85
CA VAL A 122 -9.61 -43.35 13.26
C VAL A 122 -9.48 -42.29 14.35
N LYS A 123 -8.76 -41.20 14.08
CA LYS A 123 -8.72 -40.02 14.94
C LYS A 123 -9.16 -38.80 14.15
N TYR A 124 -10.21 -38.14 14.61
CA TYR A 124 -10.66 -36.84 14.12
C TYR A 124 -10.09 -35.74 15.02
N ARG A 125 -9.76 -34.59 14.43
CA ARG A 125 -9.39 -33.35 15.13
C ARG A 125 -10.04 -32.15 14.43
N CYS A 126 -10.06 -31.00 15.08
CA CYS A 126 -10.46 -29.76 14.41
C CYS A 126 -9.52 -29.43 13.25
N LYS A 127 -10.10 -29.18 12.07
CA LYS A 127 -9.42 -28.69 10.88
C LYS A 127 -8.98 -27.25 11.13
N LYS A 128 -7.72 -26.93 10.80
CA LYS A 128 -7.26 -25.54 10.72
C LYS A 128 -7.96 -24.85 9.55
N LEU A 129 -8.67 -23.75 9.81
CA LEU A 129 -9.31 -22.91 8.79
C LEU A 129 -8.43 -21.68 8.57
N HIS A 130 -7.92 -21.50 7.35
CA HIS A 130 -7.10 -20.34 6.95
C HIS A 130 -5.95 -20.01 7.91
N GLY A 131 -5.25 -21.03 8.44
CA GLY A 131 -4.16 -20.84 9.42
C GLY A 131 -4.59 -20.37 10.82
N GLN A 132 -5.79 -19.83 10.99
CA GLN A 132 -6.28 -19.23 12.24
C GLN A 132 -6.83 -20.29 13.20
N GLN A 133 -6.03 -20.56 14.23
CA GLN A 133 -6.46 -21.01 15.55
C GLN A 133 -5.65 -20.15 16.54
N PHE A 134 -6.28 -19.61 17.58
CA PHE A 134 -5.63 -18.71 18.56
C PHE A 134 -5.01 -19.51 19.69
N PHE A 135 -3.81 -19.15 20.12
CA PHE A 135 -3.16 -19.75 21.28
C PHE A 135 -2.23 -18.70 21.88
N ASP A 136 -1.89 -18.90 23.16
CA ASP A 136 -0.94 -18.12 23.96
C ASP A 136 0.12 -17.36 23.16
N ALA A 137 0.33 -16.08 23.52
CA ALA A 137 1.21 -15.13 22.83
C ALA A 137 2.68 -15.63 22.70
N THR A 138 3.07 -16.65 23.45
CA THR A 138 4.39 -17.29 23.46
C THR A 138 4.51 -18.53 22.57
N THR A 139 3.42 -19.08 22.02
CA THR A 139 3.45 -20.37 21.30
C THR A 139 3.84 -20.21 19.82
N PRO A 140 4.85 -20.91 19.29
CA PRO A 140 5.24 -20.82 17.88
C PRO A 140 4.15 -21.28 16.91
N ALA A 141 3.98 -20.56 15.79
CA ALA A 141 2.89 -20.75 14.82
C ALA A 141 2.70 -22.18 14.27
N ARG A 142 3.77 -22.98 14.25
CA ARG A 142 3.77 -24.38 13.78
C ARG A 142 3.18 -25.36 14.80
N ASP A 143 3.32 -25.07 16.09
CA ASP A 143 3.03 -25.97 17.22
C ASP A 143 1.58 -25.79 17.74
N LEU A 144 0.94 -24.69 17.34
CA LEU A 144 -0.49 -24.38 17.45
C LEU A 144 -1.41 -25.55 17.01
N GLN A 145 -2.01 -26.29 17.95
CA GLN A 145 -2.98 -27.37 17.66
C GLN A 145 -4.13 -27.42 18.68
N CYS A 146 -5.36 -27.57 18.17
CA CYS A 146 -6.54 -27.77 19.02
C CYS A 146 -6.47 -29.08 19.84
N PRO A 147 -6.77 -29.06 21.16
CA PRO A 147 -6.83 -30.25 22.00
C PRO A 147 -8.05 -31.14 21.72
N PHE A 148 -9.04 -30.64 20.95
CA PHE A 148 -10.19 -31.43 20.52
C PHE A 148 -9.75 -32.68 19.74
N TYR A 149 -10.30 -33.83 20.13
CA TYR A 149 -10.23 -35.04 19.30
C TYR A 149 -11.36 -36.02 19.56
N ILE A 150 -11.64 -36.86 18.57
CA ILE A 150 -12.52 -38.04 18.71
C ILE A 150 -11.75 -39.26 18.19
N ASN A 151 -11.56 -40.27 19.04
CA ASN A 151 -10.91 -41.54 18.68
C ASN A 151 -11.98 -42.62 18.41
N GLY A 152 -12.12 -43.06 17.16
CA GLY A 152 -12.97 -44.18 16.77
C GLY A 152 -12.21 -45.50 16.65
N TYR A 153 -12.83 -46.60 17.07
CA TYR A 153 -12.35 -47.97 16.91
C TYR A 153 -13.41 -48.84 16.22
N GLY A 154 -12.97 -49.65 15.26
CA GLY A 154 -13.82 -50.58 14.52
C GLY A 154 -13.38 -52.04 14.69
N LYS A 155 -14.32 -52.96 14.88
CA LYS A 155 -14.11 -54.41 14.82
C LYS A 155 -15.36 -55.06 14.21
N ASN A 156 -15.18 -55.99 13.27
CA ASN A 156 -16.27 -56.73 12.62
C ASN A 156 -17.40 -55.82 12.10
N GLN A 157 -17.04 -54.75 11.37
CA GLN A 157 -17.95 -53.70 10.86
C GLN A 157 -18.72 -52.88 11.92
N GLN A 158 -18.51 -53.12 13.22
CA GLN A 158 -19.03 -52.28 14.31
C GLN A 158 -17.99 -51.23 14.71
N TRP A 159 -18.34 -49.96 14.54
CA TRP A 159 -17.51 -48.79 14.87
C TRP A 159 -18.11 -48.00 16.03
N LYS A 160 -17.25 -47.51 16.92
CA LYS A 160 -17.65 -46.68 18.07
C LYS A 160 -16.53 -45.73 18.50
N ILE A 161 -16.89 -44.72 19.30
CA ILE A 161 -15.94 -43.81 19.95
C ILE A 161 -15.37 -44.48 21.20
N THR A 162 -14.07 -44.27 21.45
CA THR A 162 -13.31 -44.89 22.56
C THR A 162 -12.68 -43.91 23.53
N ARG A 163 -12.48 -42.67 23.09
CA ARG A 163 -12.08 -41.51 23.90
C ARG A 163 -12.39 -40.26 23.09
N ALA A 164 -12.93 -39.23 23.73
CA ALA A 164 -13.11 -37.92 23.13
C ALA A 164 -12.55 -36.83 24.05
N CYS A 165 -12.16 -35.71 23.46
CA CYS A 165 -11.83 -34.47 24.14
C CYS A 165 -12.63 -33.35 23.50
N PHE A 166 -13.45 -32.67 24.30
CA PHE A 166 -14.34 -31.58 23.85
C PHE A 166 -13.77 -30.19 24.19
N LEU A 167 -12.51 -30.10 24.64
CA LEU A 167 -11.82 -28.83 24.77
C LEU A 167 -11.54 -28.23 23.39
N HIS A 168 -11.90 -26.97 23.21
CA HIS A 168 -11.42 -26.14 22.13
C HIS A 168 -10.60 -24.99 22.68
N ASN A 169 -9.47 -24.70 22.04
CA ASN A 169 -8.74 -23.45 22.23
C ASN A 169 -8.80 -22.52 21.01
N HIS A 170 -9.76 -22.74 20.11
CA HIS A 170 -10.06 -21.82 19.02
C HIS A 170 -11.54 -21.49 18.99
N TYR A 171 -11.87 -20.36 18.37
CA TYR A 171 -13.24 -19.96 18.12
C TYR A 171 -13.94 -20.91 17.14
N LYS A 172 -15.24 -21.10 17.34
CA LYS A 172 -16.14 -21.81 16.44
C LYS A 172 -16.86 -20.77 15.54
N PHE A 173 -17.54 -21.22 14.50
CA PHE A 173 -18.30 -20.43 13.52
C PHE A 173 -17.48 -19.51 12.59
N ILE A 174 -16.14 -19.69 12.53
CA ILE A 174 -15.26 -18.96 11.60
C ILE A 174 -15.70 -19.18 10.15
N GLY A 175 -16.03 -18.09 9.43
CA GLY A 175 -16.49 -18.11 8.04
C GLY A 175 -17.95 -18.54 7.83
N SER A 176 -18.75 -18.67 8.90
CA SER A 176 -20.17 -19.00 8.81
C SER A 176 -21.00 -17.81 8.28
N ARG A 177 -21.92 -18.08 7.34
CA ARG A 177 -23.00 -17.14 6.95
C ARG A 177 -24.22 -17.23 7.88
N VAL A 178 -24.30 -18.27 8.70
CA VAL A 178 -25.40 -18.51 9.65
C VAL A 178 -25.00 -17.94 11.00
N ALA A 179 -25.88 -17.14 11.60
CA ALA A 179 -25.68 -16.59 12.93
C ALA A 179 -25.62 -17.71 14.00
N PRO A 180 -24.69 -17.65 14.97
CA PRO A 180 -24.63 -18.64 16.04
C PRO A 180 -25.84 -18.51 16.99
N PRO A 181 -26.31 -19.61 17.61
CA PRO A 181 -27.39 -19.57 18.58
C PRO A 181 -26.96 -18.89 19.88
N VAL A 182 -27.72 -17.85 20.26
CA VAL A 182 -27.50 -16.95 21.42
C VAL A 182 -27.07 -17.70 22.70
N LEU A 183 -26.10 -17.11 23.41
CA LEU A 183 -25.75 -17.51 24.77
C LEU A 183 -26.67 -16.75 25.75
N PRO A 184 -27.40 -17.43 26.65
CA PRO A 184 -28.08 -16.73 27.74
C PRO A 184 -27.03 -16.09 28.65
N SER A 185 -27.26 -14.82 29.01
CA SER A 185 -26.40 -14.10 29.96
C SER A 185 -26.48 -14.73 31.35
N PRO A 186 -25.41 -14.69 32.17
CA PRO A 186 -25.51 -15.06 33.57
C PRO A 186 -26.52 -14.13 34.27
N ILE A 187 -27.50 -14.71 34.94
CA ILE A 187 -28.53 -13.99 35.70
C ILE A 187 -27.83 -13.21 36.81
N GLN A 188 -27.96 -11.88 36.80
CA GLN A 188 -27.56 -11.08 37.95
C GLN A 188 -28.45 -11.45 39.14
N VAL A 189 -27.84 -12.01 40.19
CA VAL A 189 -28.51 -12.27 41.46
C VAL A 189 -28.83 -10.92 42.11
N THR A 190 -30.06 -10.45 41.95
CA THR A 190 -30.56 -9.28 42.68
C THR A 190 -30.75 -9.65 44.15
N ALA A 191 -29.91 -9.07 45.01
CA ALA A 191 -30.00 -9.25 46.45
C ALA A 191 -31.37 -8.81 46.97
N THR A 192 -32.02 -9.69 47.74
CA THR A 192 -33.35 -9.44 48.31
C THR A 192 -33.21 -8.59 49.58
N THR A 193 -33.79 -7.39 49.59
CA THR A 193 -34.01 -6.61 50.81
C THR A 193 -35.50 -6.31 50.96
N SER A 194 -36.11 -6.93 51.96
CA SER A 194 -37.51 -6.82 52.32
C SER A 194 -37.79 -5.59 53.20
N ALA A 195 -38.82 -4.81 52.87
CA ALA A 195 -39.49 -3.89 53.80
C ALA A 195 -40.98 -3.74 53.46
N THR A 196 -41.81 -4.40 54.28
CA THR A 196 -43.16 -3.99 54.77
C THR A 196 -43.69 -2.64 54.24
N SER A 197 -44.72 -2.63 53.39
CA SER A 197 -46.17 -2.65 53.71
C SER A 197 -46.80 -1.26 53.92
N ASP A 198 -47.70 -0.84 53.02
CA ASP A 198 -49.10 -0.63 53.42
C ASP A 198 -50.08 -0.46 52.23
N THR A 199 -51.37 -0.60 52.55
CA THR A 199 -52.52 -0.67 51.62
C THR A 199 -52.99 0.67 51.06
N ALA A 200 -53.46 0.68 49.79
CA ALA A 200 -54.80 1.18 49.43
C ALA A 200 -55.15 0.87 47.96
N GLN A 201 -56.40 0.48 47.71
CA GLN A 201 -56.99 0.45 46.37
C GLN A 201 -57.55 1.84 46.04
N HIS A 202 -57.42 2.32 44.80
CA HIS A 202 -58.56 2.91 44.10
C HIS A 202 -58.41 2.97 42.58
N ARG A 203 -59.56 2.88 41.90
CA ARG A 203 -59.79 3.00 40.46
C ARG A 203 -60.52 4.33 40.19
N LEU A 204 -60.62 4.74 38.92
CA LEU A 204 -61.22 5.96 38.33
C LEU A 204 -60.16 7.07 38.12
N GLU A 205 -59.84 7.42 36.87
CA GLU A 205 -60.59 8.30 35.94
C GLU A 205 -60.56 9.78 36.35
N VAL A 206 -59.98 10.62 35.48
CA VAL A 206 -60.03 12.08 35.58
C VAL A 206 -60.31 12.65 34.18
N PRO A 207 -61.46 13.33 33.97
CA PRO A 207 -61.71 14.14 32.78
C PRO A 207 -61.35 15.61 32.98
N SER A 208 -61.01 16.26 31.85
CA SER A 208 -61.27 17.66 31.45
C SER A 208 -61.37 18.80 32.48
N GLY A 209 -60.57 19.85 32.24
CA GLY A 209 -60.73 21.18 32.87
C GLY A 209 -59.65 22.21 32.43
N VAL A 210 -59.54 22.68 31.18
CA VAL A 210 -60.36 23.78 30.58
C VAL A 210 -60.05 25.11 31.31
N LEU A 211 -59.58 26.22 30.73
CA LEU A 211 -59.74 26.87 29.40
C LEU A 211 -58.64 27.97 29.28
N LEU A 212 -57.93 28.22 28.17
CA LEU A 212 -58.21 29.18 27.07
C LEU A 212 -56.87 29.41 26.33
N SER A 213 -56.77 29.63 25.01
CA SER A 213 -57.76 29.52 23.94
C SER A 213 -57.06 29.49 22.57
N MET A 214 -57.55 28.67 21.64
CA MET A 214 -57.80 28.96 20.20
C MET A 214 -56.69 29.59 19.32
N ASN A 215 -56.54 29.28 18.03
CA ASN A 215 -57.16 28.36 17.06
C ASN A 215 -56.28 28.44 15.78
N ALA A 216 -56.36 27.62 14.73
CA ALA A 216 -56.89 26.28 14.47
C ALA A 216 -56.27 25.85 13.12
N GLY A 217 -56.19 24.55 12.82
CA GLY A 217 -55.70 24.06 11.51
C GLY A 217 -56.82 23.52 10.63
N ARG A 218 -56.61 23.53 9.30
CA ARG A 218 -57.16 22.50 8.40
C ARG A 218 -56.37 22.37 7.08
N GLN A 219 -56.82 21.46 6.24
CA GLN A 219 -56.01 20.63 5.33
C GLN A 219 -56.74 20.48 3.98
N VAL A 220 -56.00 20.12 2.92
CA VAL A 220 -56.47 19.60 1.60
C VAL A 220 -57.00 20.62 0.58
N GLY A 221 -56.50 20.55 -0.66
CA GLY A 221 -57.05 21.19 -1.87
C GLY A 221 -56.01 21.28 -3.01
N GLU A 222 -56.37 20.82 -4.21
CA GLU A 222 -55.55 20.94 -5.43
C GLU A 222 -55.82 22.25 -6.21
N GLN A 223 -55.03 22.47 -7.27
CA GLN A 223 -55.25 23.34 -8.45
C GLN A 223 -54.70 24.79 -8.48
N GLN A 224 -53.97 25.04 -9.58
CA GLN A 224 -53.86 26.22 -10.44
C GLN A 224 -53.86 27.67 -9.88
N GLN A 225 -52.76 28.36 -10.21
CA GLN A 225 -52.67 29.73 -10.79
C GLN A 225 -53.86 30.69 -10.62
N GLN A 226 -53.70 31.73 -9.79
CA GLN A 226 -53.54 33.15 -10.21
C GLN A 226 -53.52 34.08 -8.96
N GLU A 227 -52.62 35.08 -9.01
CA GLU A 227 -52.79 36.53 -8.70
C GLU A 227 -53.71 36.96 -7.52
N GLU A 228 -53.37 37.95 -6.67
CA GLU A 228 -52.29 38.96 -6.71
C GLU A 228 -52.06 39.63 -5.32
N GLN A 229 -50.88 40.24 -5.10
CA GLN A 229 -50.52 41.35 -4.16
C GLN A 229 -50.82 41.21 -2.63
N GLY A 230 -49.94 41.61 -1.70
CA GLY A 230 -48.61 42.23 -1.82
C GLY A 230 -47.95 42.58 -0.46
N ASN A 231 -46.84 43.35 -0.53
CA ASN A 231 -45.99 43.93 0.54
C ASN A 231 -44.97 43.02 1.28
N GLY A 232 -43.67 43.29 1.03
CA GLY A 232 -42.50 42.79 1.77
C GLY A 232 -41.91 43.86 2.72
N PRO A 233 -40.56 44.02 2.89
CA PRO A 233 -39.45 43.44 2.11
C PRO A 233 -38.26 42.88 2.93
N LEU A 234 -37.38 42.13 2.27
CA LEU A 234 -35.95 41.97 2.61
C LEU A 234 -35.14 41.93 1.31
N LEU A 235 -34.12 42.80 1.18
CA LEU A 235 -33.43 43.06 -0.09
C LEU A 235 -32.09 42.32 -0.21
N ARG A 236 -31.92 41.57 -1.30
CA ARG A 236 -30.65 41.04 -1.81
C ARG A 236 -30.54 41.47 -3.27
N SER A 237 -29.43 42.10 -3.66
CA SER A 237 -29.37 42.88 -4.91
C SER A 237 -28.80 42.09 -6.10
N THR A 238 -29.59 42.02 -7.19
CA THR A 238 -29.10 41.78 -8.55
C THR A 238 -29.92 42.58 -9.57
N LYS A 239 -29.22 43.36 -10.40
CA LYS A 239 -29.63 44.02 -11.65
C LYS A 239 -30.85 44.97 -11.63
N HIS A 240 -30.59 46.20 -12.10
CA HIS A 240 -31.59 47.10 -12.66
C HIS A 240 -31.51 47.04 -14.19
N GLU A 241 -32.67 46.97 -14.85
CA GLU A 241 -32.90 47.38 -16.25
C GLU A 241 -34.39 47.76 -16.35
N VAL A 242 -34.75 48.84 -17.05
CA VAL A 242 -36.16 49.21 -17.28
C VAL A 242 -36.34 49.89 -18.64
N LEU A 243 -37.48 49.59 -19.28
CA LEU A 243 -38.13 50.15 -20.49
C LEU A 243 -37.78 49.39 -21.81
N ALA A 244 -38.59 48.43 -22.30
CA ALA A 244 -39.98 48.50 -22.83
C ALA A 244 -40.08 49.21 -24.21
N ALA A 245 -40.77 48.74 -25.26
CA ALA A 245 -41.52 47.50 -25.60
C ALA A 245 -41.65 47.42 -27.17
N GLY A 246 -42.25 46.45 -27.89
CA GLY A 246 -43.00 45.21 -27.58
C GLY A 246 -43.66 44.61 -28.87
N ALA A 247 -44.30 43.43 -28.78
CA ALA A 247 -44.98 42.63 -29.85
C ALA A 247 -44.07 42.08 -30.99
N GLY A 248 -44.22 40.86 -31.56
CA GLY A 248 -45.12 39.70 -31.37
C GLY A 248 -45.88 39.32 -32.68
N ALA A 249 -46.00 38.08 -33.17
CA ALA A 249 -45.45 36.75 -32.83
C ALA A 249 -45.68 35.71 -33.99
N GLY A 250 -44.94 34.57 -34.02
CA GLY A 250 -45.13 33.39 -34.92
C GLY A 250 -44.40 33.46 -36.28
N THR A 251 -43.74 32.43 -36.84
CA THR A 251 -43.72 30.96 -36.59
C THR A 251 -42.32 30.37 -36.92
N GLU A 252 -42.15 29.04 -36.87
CA GLU A 252 -40.88 28.28 -36.73
C GLU A 252 -39.87 28.27 -37.91
N ALA A 253 -38.66 27.77 -37.57
CA ALA A 253 -37.70 27.01 -38.40
C ALA A 253 -36.63 27.75 -39.26
N GLY A 254 -35.37 27.61 -38.80
CA GLY A 254 -34.17 27.34 -39.61
C GLY A 254 -33.86 28.15 -40.87
N CYS A 255 -33.11 29.24 -40.72
CA CYS A 255 -32.26 29.83 -41.78
C CYS A 255 -31.03 30.49 -41.14
N GLY A 256 -29.86 30.62 -41.78
CA GLY A 256 -29.60 30.55 -43.22
C GLY A 256 -29.19 31.94 -43.70
N VAL A 257 -27.92 32.31 -43.50
CA VAL A 257 -27.39 33.62 -43.94
C VAL A 257 -27.16 33.56 -45.45
N SER A 258 -27.88 34.37 -46.23
CA SER A 258 -27.69 34.43 -47.67
C SER A 258 -27.81 35.84 -48.26
N ALA A 259 -27.04 35.99 -49.32
CA ALA A 259 -26.80 37.11 -50.22
C ALA A 259 -27.97 38.05 -50.57
N THR A 260 -27.59 39.29 -50.87
CA THR A 260 -28.25 40.08 -51.92
C THR A 260 -28.01 39.41 -53.27
N ALA A 261 -29.07 38.95 -53.94
CA ALA A 261 -29.02 38.43 -55.31
C ALA A 261 -28.77 39.60 -56.32
N ILE A 262 -28.46 39.43 -57.61
CA ILE A 262 -28.84 38.42 -58.62
C ILE A 262 -27.73 38.34 -59.69
N GLY A 263 -27.48 37.17 -60.30
CA GLY A 263 -26.71 37.08 -61.56
C GLY A 263 -26.08 35.71 -61.82
N VAL A 264 -26.70 34.88 -62.65
CA VAL A 264 -26.20 33.55 -63.04
C VAL A 264 -25.45 33.60 -64.38
N GLY A 265 -24.28 32.98 -64.46
CA GLY A 265 -23.68 32.45 -65.69
C GLY A 265 -22.30 32.99 -66.07
N GLY A 266 -21.37 32.09 -66.41
CA GLY A 266 -20.13 32.43 -67.14
C GLY A 266 -18.80 32.05 -66.47
N GLU A 267 -18.32 30.86 -66.81
CA GLU A 267 -16.92 30.43 -67.00
C GLU A 267 -15.71 31.29 -66.53
N GLY A 268 -14.83 30.66 -65.72
CA GLY A 268 -13.36 30.76 -65.82
C GLY A 268 -12.62 31.95 -65.18
N GLY A 269 -11.48 31.68 -64.51
CA GLY A 269 -10.51 32.76 -64.19
C GLY A 269 -9.57 32.53 -63.00
N SER A 270 -8.27 32.44 -63.29
CA SER A 270 -7.13 32.25 -62.38
C SER A 270 -7.03 33.12 -61.10
N VAL A 271 -6.47 32.47 -60.07
CA VAL A 271 -5.73 33.04 -58.92
C VAL A 271 -4.79 34.20 -59.31
N THR A 272 -4.72 35.24 -58.47
CA THR A 272 -3.44 35.93 -58.13
C THR A 272 -3.41 36.27 -56.63
N SER A 273 -2.25 36.09 -56.00
CA SER A 273 -2.00 36.46 -54.59
C SER A 273 -0.87 37.47 -54.51
N SER A 274 -0.96 38.44 -53.60
CA SER A 274 0.07 39.45 -53.40
C SER A 274 1.31 38.86 -52.69
N PRO A 275 2.53 39.28 -53.06
CA PRO A 275 3.75 38.64 -52.57
C PRO A 275 4.16 39.17 -51.19
N SER A 276 4.51 38.24 -50.29
CA SER A 276 5.26 38.55 -49.07
C SER A 276 6.70 38.92 -49.41
N GLU A 277 7.25 39.96 -48.77
CA GLU A 277 8.62 40.42 -49.03
C GLU A 277 9.66 39.33 -48.74
N ARG A 278 10.38 38.90 -49.79
CA ARG A 278 11.54 38.02 -49.63
C ARG A 278 12.73 38.79 -49.05
N ILE A 279 12.98 38.59 -47.76
CA ILE A 279 14.25 38.95 -47.11
C ILE A 279 15.41 38.39 -47.96
N LYS A 280 16.29 39.28 -48.43
CA LYS A 280 17.41 38.92 -49.31
C LYS A 280 18.45 38.10 -48.54
N SER A 281 18.63 36.84 -48.91
CA SER A 281 19.55 35.91 -48.27
C SER A 281 21.01 36.30 -48.49
N GLN A 282 21.64 36.96 -47.52
CA GLN A 282 23.09 37.12 -47.49
C GLN A 282 23.76 35.86 -46.90
N ARG A 283 24.85 35.41 -47.53
CA ARG A 283 25.73 34.40 -46.92
C ARG A 283 26.46 35.04 -45.74
N ASN A 284 26.29 34.50 -44.54
CA ASN A 284 27.04 34.97 -43.38
C ASN A 284 28.55 34.67 -43.56
N THR A 285 29.33 35.72 -43.83
CA THR A 285 30.81 35.68 -43.90
C THR A 285 31.48 36.37 -42.72
N THR A 286 30.76 37.17 -41.93
CA THR A 286 31.31 38.09 -40.92
C THR A 286 30.92 37.80 -39.46
N MET A 287 29.95 36.91 -39.19
CA MET A 287 29.50 36.64 -37.81
C MET A 287 30.33 35.56 -37.10
N SER A 288 30.63 35.79 -35.83
CA SER A 288 31.35 34.82 -35.00
C SER A 288 30.50 33.58 -34.68
N MET A 289 31.14 32.43 -34.46
CA MET A 289 30.46 31.20 -34.06
C MET A 289 29.67 31.39 -32.76
N LYS A 290 30.23 32.12 -31.78
CA LYS A 290 29.59 32.43 -30.50
C LYS A 290 28.30 33.23 -30.69
N THR A 291 28.29 34.19 -31.60
CA THR A 291 27.10 34.98 -31.94
C THR A 291 26.01 34.12 -32.60
N LEU A 292 26.39 33.22 -33.51
CA LEU A 292 25.44 32.30 -34.17
C LEU A 292 24.85 31.28 -33.18
N CYS A 293 25.63 30.79 -32.23
CA CYS A 293 25.12 29.90 -31.17
C CYS A 293 24.16 30.65 -30.24
N ARG A 294 24.49 31.90 -29.84
CA ARG A 294 23.58 32.72 -29.03
C ARG A 294 22.26 32.98 -29.75
N LEU A 295 22.29 33.37 -31.03
CA LEU A 295 21.08 33.59 -31.83
C LEU A 295 20.14 32.38 -31.92
N VAL A 296 20.69 31.16 -31.94
CA VAL A 296 19.90 29.92 -31.92
C VAL A 296 19.35 29.63 -30.52
N LEU A 297 20.14 29.86 -29.45
CA LEU A 297 19.66 29.75 -28.07
C LEU A 297 18.56 30.77 -27.76
N ASP A 298 18.76 32.03 -28.12
CA ASP A 298 17.82 33.14 -27.94
C ASP A 298 16.46 32.83 -28.63
N GLU A 299 16.45 32.10 -29.76
CA GLU A 299 15.22 31.67 -30.42
C GLU A 299 14.59 30.44 -29.77
N VAL A 300 15.41 29.46 -29.37
CA VAL A 300 14.92 28.23 -28.71
C VAL A 300 14.35 28.50 -27.33
N ASN A 301 14.91 29.46 -26.61
CA ASN A 301 14.48 29.86 -25.26
C ASN A 301 13.16 30.67 -25.25
N LYS A 302 12.62 31.06 -26.41
CA LYS A 302 11.27 31.65 -26.52
C LYS A 302 10.15 30.62 -26.41
N TYR A 303 10.47 29.33 -26.55
CA TYR A 303 9.48 28.26 -26.45
C TYR A 303 9.42 27.72 -25.01
N PRO A 304 8.22 27.45 -24.45
CA PRO A 304 8.04 26.96 -23.08
C PRO A 304 8.58 25.53 -22.84
N THR A 305 9.14 24.88 -23.87
CA THR A 305 9.86 23.60 -23.77
C THR A 305 11.25 23.73 -24.41
N SER A 306 11.99 24.78 -24.01
CA SER A 306 13.33 25.11 -24.50
C SER A 306 14.28 23.93 -24.44
N ASP A 307 14.36 23.20 -23.32
CA ASP A 307 15.28 22.06 -23.15
C ASP A 307 14.98 20.90 -24.11
N VAL A 308 13.69 20.59 -24.31
CA VAL A 308 13.23 19.57 -25.28
C VAL A 308 13.55 20.00 -26.72
N MET A 309 13.47 21.29 -27.03
CA MET A 309 13.88 21.86 -28.31
C MET A 309 15.42 21.82 -28.48
N GLN A 310 16.20 22.19 -27.47
CA GLN A 310 17.67 22.13 -27.49
C GLN A 310 18.17 20.70 -27.72
N ALA A 311 17.61 19.72 -27.02
CA ALA A 311 17.92 18.29 -27.21
C ALA A 311 17.62 17.78 -28.63
N LYS A 312 16.67 18.41 -29.34
CA LYS A 312 16.19 18.04 -30.69
C LYS A 312 16.75 18.92 -31.81
N LEU A 313 17.72 19.79 -31.54
CA LEU A 313 18.38 20.62 -32.56
C LEU A 313 19.13 19.77 -33.61
N ASP A 314 18.53 19.63 -34.78
CA ASP A 314 19.16 19.05 -35.97
C ASP A 314 19.75 20.14 -36.89
N GLY A 315 20.60 19.72 -37.84
CA GLY A 315 21.26 20.65 -38.76
C GLY A 315 20.31 21.36 -39.73
N LYS A 316 19.05 20.90 -39.88
CA LYS A 316 18.00 21.55 -40.67
C LYS A 316 17.28 22.62 -39.84
N MET A 317 16.97 22.33 -38.58
CA MET A 317 16.31 23.24 -37.64
C MET A 317 17.22 24.43 -37.28
N ILE A 318 18.50 24.18 -36.97
CA ILE A 318 19.51 25.25 -36.78
C ILE A 318 19.55 26.19 -37.98
N ARG A 319 19.44 25.63 -39.21
CA ARG A 319 19.37 26.43 -40.44
C ARG A 319 18.05 27.17 -40.59
N ARG A 320 16.91 26.57 -40.27
CA ARG A 320 15.59 27.22 -40.34
C ARG A 320 15.49 28.41 -39.38
N ILE A 321 15.98 28.25 -38.16
CA ILE A 321 16.05 29.31 -37.13
C ILE A 321 16.87 30.49 -37.67
N LEU A 322 18.11 30.25 -38.10
CA LEU A 322 18.99 31.30 -38.60
C LEU A 322 18.46 31.93 -39.90
N LEU A 323 17.85 31.16 -40.81
CA LEU A 323 17.19 31.68 -42.01
C LEU A 323 16.01 32.61 -41.67
N GLY A 324 15.23 32.29 -40.63
CA GLY A 324 14.16 33.15 -40.13
C GLY A 324 14.66 34.49 -39.57
N GLN A 325 15.91 34.51 -39.08
CA GLN A 325 16.62 35.72 -38.64
C GLN A 325 17.47 36.36 -39.78
N GLY A 326 17.26 35.97 -41.05
CA GLY A 326 17.96 36.52 -42.22
C GLY A 326 19.36 35.93 -42.51
N HIS A 327 19.82 34.97 -41.71
CA HIS A 327 21.18 34.43 -41.75
C HIS A 327 21.27 33.10 -42.51
N THR A 328 21.93 33.11 -43.68
CA THR A 328 22.12 31.88 -44.47
C THR A 328 23.45 31.20 -44.14
N ILE A 329 23.39 29.99 -43.57
CA ILE A 329 24.58 29.17 -43.23
C ILE A 329 24.64 27.86 -44.04
N ASN A 330 25.84 27.33 -44.25
CA ASN A 330 26.06 26.07 -44.99
C ASN A 330 25.96 24.81 -44.08
N ASN A 331 25.98 23.62 -44.70
CA ASN A 331 25.96 22.34 -43.98
C ASN A 331 27.02 22.27 -42.86
N MET A 332 28.27 22.63 -43.19
CA MET A 332 29.42 22.52 -42.29
C MET A 332 29.29 23.44 -41.06
N MET A 333 28.77 24.66 -41.24
CA MET A 333 28.50 25.59 -40.15
C MET A 333 27.38 25.07 -39.24
N SER A 334 26.30 24.50 -39.80
CA SER A 334 25.24 23.90 -38.97
C SER A 334 25.74 22.70 -38.16
N SER A 335 26.67 21.89 -38.71
CA SER A 335 27.33 20.80 -37.97
C SER A 335 28.26 21.33 -36.87
N ARG A 336 28.97 22.45 -37.09
CA ARG A 336 29.83 23.07 -36.06
C ARG A 336 29.00 23.66 -34.92
N ILE A 337 27.91 24.36 -35.22
CA ILE A 337 26.98 24.89 -34.20
C ILE A 337 26.39 23.73 -33.38
N LYS A 338 25.93 22.66 -34.03
CA LYS A 338 25.44 21.46 -33.33
C LYS A 338 26.50 20.85 -32.40
N ARG A 339 27.75 20.77 -32.87
CA ARG A 339 28.87 20.27 -32.06
C ARG A 339 29.17 21.18 -30.87
N GLN A 340 29.16 22.50 -31.04
CA GLN A 340 29.35 23.45 -29.93
C GLN A 340 28.30 23.23 -28.85
N PHE A 341 27.01 23.13 -29.20
CA PHE A 341 25.96 22.85 -28.22
C PHE A 341 26.14 21.50 -27.51
N GLN A 342 26.66 20.48 -28.20
CA GLN A 342 26.97 19.19 -27.58
C GLN A 342 28.17 19.29 -26.60
N GLU A 343 29.21 20.04 -26.95
CA GLU A 343 30.36 20.31 -26.08
C GLU A 343 29.98 21.17 -24.87
N ASP A 344 29.16 22.20 -25.06
CA ASP A 344 28.60 23.04 -24.00
C ASP A 344 27.70 22.22 -23.06
N ARG A 345 26.83 21.35 -23.60
CA ARG A 345 25.98 20.43 -22.82
C ARG A 345 26.83 19.50 -21.94
N LEU A 346 27.83 18.84 -22.52
CA LEU A 346 28.73 17.95 -21.77
C LEU A 346 29.52 18.69 -20.70
N THR A 347 29.93 19.93 -20.98
CA THR A 347 30.61 20.80 -20.00
C THR A 347 29.68 21.13 -18.84
N ASN A 348 28.41 21.47 -19.09
CA ASN A 348 27.42 21.74 -18.05
C ASN A 348 27.14 20.51 -17.18
N VAL A 349 26.97 19.33 -17.81
CA VAL A 349 26.82 18.06 -17.08
C VAL A 349 28.03 17.81 -16.18
N ARG A 350 29.26 17.90 -16.72
CA ARG A 350 30.48 17.71 -15.95
C ARG A 350 30.58 18.68 -14.77
N ILE A 351 30.34 19.97 -14.98
CA ILE A 351 30.33 20.98 -13.90
C ILE A 351 29.32 20.64 -12.80
N SER A 352 28.15 20.09 -13.18
CA SER A 352 27.13 19.64 -12.23
C SER A 352 27.68 18.54 -11.30
N PHE A 353 28.34 17.52 -11.85
CA PHE A 353 29.02 16.47 -11.07
C PHE A 353 30.18 17.01 -10.23
N GLN A 354 31.05 17.85 -10.81
CA GLN A 354 32.23 18.40 -10.14
C GLN A 354 31.88 19.28 -8.92
N LYS A 355 30.69 19.89 -8.91
CA LYS A 355 30.19 20.70 -7.77
C LYS A 355 29.52 19.88 -6.65
N LEU A 356 29.18 18.60 -6.86
CA LEU A 356 28.36 17.83 -5.91
C LEU A 356 28.97 17.74 -4.51
N CYS A 357 30.24 17.36 -4.40
CA CYS A 357 30.93 17.20 -3.11
C CYS A 357 30.97 18.53 -2.34
N GLY A 358 31.41 19.62 -2.98
CA GLY A 358 31.41 20.96 -2.40
C GLY A 358 30.02 21.42 -1.97
N TYR A 359 28.99 21.14 -2.77
CA TYR A 359 27.61 21.50 -2.47
C TYR A 359 27.05 20.75 -1.26
N PHE A 360 27.26 19.43 -1.19
CA PHE A 360 26.86 18.62 -0.05
C PHE A 360 27.55 19.07 1.24
N ASN A 361 28.85 19.38 1.18
CA ASN A 361 29.59 19.92 2.33
C ASN A 361 28.98 21.23 2.84
N VAL A 362 28.63 22.17 1.97
CA VAL A 362 27.98 23.44 2.37
C VAL A 362 26.60 23.20 2.98
N VAL A 363 25.78 22.34 2.38
CA VAL A 363 24.44 22.03 2.90
C VAL A 363 24.52 21.29 4.24
N ALA A 364 25.45 20.34 4.41
CA ALA A 364 25.66 19.65 5.68
C ALA A 364 26.20 20.57 6.79
N GLN A 365 27.08 21.53 6.47
CA GLN A 365 27.52 22.56 7.41
C GLN A 365 26.37 23.44 7.91
N LYS A 366 25.36 23.71 7.05
CA LYS A 366 24.14 24.44 7.44
C LYS A 366 23.10 23.57 8.15
N ASN A 367 23.24 22.24 8.09
CA ASN A 367 22.31 21.28 8.68
C ASN A 367 23.07 20.17 9.45
N PRO A 368 23.66 20.49 10.62
CA PRO A 368 24.49 19.56 11.38
C PRO A 368 23.83 18.20 11.64
N GLY A 369 24.64 17.15 11.62
CA GLY A 369 24.18 15.76 11.75
C GLY A 369 23.59 15.16 10.47
N SER A 370 23.53 15.91 9.36
CA SER A 370 23.23 15.32 8.04
C SER A 370 24.38 14.41 7.61
N GLN A 371 24.05 13.30 6.95
CA GLN A 371 25.02 12.37 6.38
C GLN A 371 25.06 12.52 4.86
N HIS A 372 26.26 12.54 4.28
CA HIS A 372 26.45 12.65 2.86
C HIS A 372 27.75 11.98 2.42
N CYS A 373 27.78 11.49 1.18
CA CYS A 373 29.00 11.03 0.55
C CYS A 373 28.95 11.22 -0.97
N VAL A 374 30.12 11.29 -1.59
CA VAL A 374 30.33 11.28 -3.04
C VAL A 374 31.52 10.37 -3.31
N GLU A 375 31.30 9.30 -4.06
CA GLU A 375 32.29 8.27 -4.39
C GLU A 375 32.75 8.42 -5.84
N GLN A 376 34.06 8.45 -6.05
CA GLN A 376 34.70 8.38 -7.37
C GLN A 376 35.74 7.26 -7.40
N LYS A 377 35.99 6.71 -8.58
CA LYS A 377 37.07 5.74 -8.82
C LYS A 377 38.43 6.44 -8.88
N ASP A 378 39.50 5.65 -8.81
CA ASP A 378 40.89 6.13 -8.92
C ASP A 378 41.18 6.93 -10.22
N ASP A 379 40.42 6.68 -11.28
CA ASP A 379 40.51 7.41 -12.55
C ASP A 379 39.68 8.71 -12.59
N GLY A 380 39.04 9.09 -11.48
CA GLY A 380 38.16 10.25 -11.35
C GLY A 380 36.71 10.03 -11.80
N THR A 381 36.31 8.80 -12.18
CA THR A 381 34.91 8.54 -12.60
C THR A 381 33.95 8.59 -11.42
N PHE A 382 32.90 9.41 -11.53
CA PHE A 382 31.76 9.35 -10.62
C PHE A 382 31.19 7.93 -10.49
N THR A 383 30.92 7.49 -9.26
CA THR A 383 30.33 6.19 -8.97
C THR A 383 29.00 6.32 -8.23
N ARG A 384 28.97 7.07 -7.12
CA ARG A 384 27.75 7.26 -6.31
C ARG A 384 27.75 8.61 -5.60
N ALA A 385 26.59 9.10 -5.25
CA ALA A 385 26.40 10.20 -4.31
C ALA A 385 25.15 9.95 -3.46
N LEU A 386 25.17 10.36 -2.20
CA LEU A 386 24.07 10.21 -1.25
C LEU A 386 23.96 11.46 -0.38
N PHE A 387 22.73 11.86 -0.08
CA PHE A 387 22.44 12.82 0.99
C PHE A 387 21.26 12.35 1.85
N ILE A 388 21.43 12.46 3.16
CA ILE A 388 20.41 12.18 4.19
C ILE A 388 20.42 13.34 5.19
N SER A 389 19.30 14.06 5.30
CA SER A 389 19.18 15.22 6.18
C SER A 389 18.96 14.81 7.65
N SER A 390 19.61 15.49 8.60
CA SER A 390 19.31 15.29 10.03
C SER A 390 17.85 15.62 10.38
N ALA A 391 17.24 16.56 9.66
CA ALA A 391 15.83 16.89 9.83
C ALA A 391 14.93 15.72 9.40
N THR A 392 15.22 15.06 8.28
CA THR A 392 14.44 13.91 7.81
C THR A 392 14.71 12.65 8.65
N LEU A 393 15.94 12.43 9.12
CA LEU A 393 16.25 11.35 10.06
C LEU A 393 15.53 11.51 11.41
N THR A 394 15.41 12.74 11.91
CA THR A 394 14.61 13.03 13.11
C THR A 394 13.13 12.73 12.85
N ALA A 395 12.61 13.11 11.69
CA ALA A 395 11.23 12.86 11.30
C ALA A 395 10.85 11.37 11.25
N VAL A 396 11.73 10.50 10.71
CA VAL A 396 11.49 9.05 10.59
C VAL A 396 11.13 8.40 11.93
N LYS A 397 11.69 8.88 13.05
CA LYS A 397 11.44 8.35 14.40
C LYS A 397 9.99 8.52 14.88
N TYR A 398 9.28 9.51 14.34
CA TYR A 398 7.89 9.84 14.68
C TYR A 398 6.89 9.40 13.58
N CYS A 399 7.39 8.80 12.49
CA CYS A 399 6.60 8.28 11.39
C CYS A 399 6.10 6.85 11.66
N ARG A 400 5.26 6.35 10.75
CA ARG A 400 4.81 4.95 10.75
C ARG A 400 6.00 4.02 10.49
N LYS A 401 5.96 2.79 11.00
CA LYS A 401 6.97 1.74 10.74
C LYS A 401 6.87 1.12 9.33
N ILE A 402 6.77 1.97 8.31
CA ILE A 402 6.91 1.62 6.89
C ILE A 402 8.07 2.37 6.26
N VAL A 403 8.80 1.68 5.39
CA VAL A 403 9.80 2.28 4.51
C VAL A 403 9.54 1.83 3.08
N SER A 404 9.41 2.80 2.19
CA SER A 404 9.43 2.56 0.75
C SER A 404 10.85 2.68 0.22
N LEU A 405 11.21 1.78 -0.68
CA LEU A 405 12.42 1.85 -1.50
C LEU A 405 11.99 1.83 -2.97
N ASP A 406 12.37 2.85 -3.74
CA ASP A 406 12.09 2.95 -5.17
C ASP A 406 13.25 3.62 -5.90
N HIS A 407 13.32 3.39 -7.20
CA HIS A 407 14.11 4.22 -8.09
C HIS A 407 13.22 5.30 -8.72
N VAL A 408 13.78 6.47 -9.01
CA VAL A 408 13.09 7.52 -9.75
C VAL A 408 13.14 7.19 -11.25
N THR A 409 11.98 7.17 -11.92
CA THR A 409 11.90 6.91 -13.37
C THR A 409 11.81 8.20 -14.16
N TYR A 410 12.65 8.37 -15.17
CA TYR A 410 12.57 9.47 -16.12
C TYR A 410 11.27 9.40 -16.95
N SER A 411 10.40 10.40 -16.78
CA SER A 411 9.06 10.40 -17.40
C SER A 411 9.04 10.98 -18.82
N HIS A 412 9.67 10.27 -19.76
CA HIS A 412 9.47 10.51 -21.19
C HIS A 412 9.22 9.21 -21.98
N LYS A 413 7.95 8.77 -22.03
CA LYS A 413 7.42 8.12 -23.22
C LYS A 413 6.74 9.21 -24.06
N PRO A 414 7.17 9.49 -25.30
CA PRO A 414 6.49 10.48 -26.13
C PRO A 414 5.05 10.01 -26.44
N PRO A 415 4.09 10.95 -26.63
CA PRO A 415 2.74 10.58 -27.05
C PRO A 415 2.76 9.73 -28.32
N LYS A 416 1.99 8.64 -28.33
CA LYS A 416 1.96 7.62 -29.40
C LYS A 416 1.51 8.12 -30.79
N ILE A 417 1.22 9.40 -30.96
CA ILE A 417 0.77 10.01 -32.22
C ILE A 417 1.92 10.12 -33.25
N LEU A 418 3.19 10.09 -32.82
CA LEU A 418 4.35 10.28 -33.72
C LEU A 418 5.27 9.05 -33.88
N SER A 419 4.97 7.91 -33.26
CA SER A 419 5.81 6.69 -33.37
C SER A 419 5.64 5.91 -34.69
N GLY A 420 4.86 6.42 -35.65
CA GLY A 420 4.61 5.77 -36.94
C GLY A 420 5.58 6.15 -38.07
N GLN A 421 6.26 7.30 -37.98
CA GLN A 421 7.07 7.86 -39.09
C GLN A 421 8.30 8.66 -38.64
N LEU A 422 9.16 8.10 -37.79
CA LEU A 422 10.56 8.52 -37.75
C LEU A 422 11.50 7.41 -37.28
N GLY A 423 12.68 7.34 -37.89
CA GLY A 423 13.64 6.25 -37.71
C GLY A 423 14.36 6.24 -36.36
N LYS A 424 15.15 5.17 -36.17
CA LYS A 424 16.01 4.83 -35.02
C LYS A 424 16.58 6.04 -34.24
N LEU A 425 16.56 5.89 -32.91
CA LEU A 425 17.01 6.81 -31.85
C LEU A 425 18.13 7.78 -32.26
N GLY A 426 17.90 9.06 -31.99
CA GLY A 426 18.97 10.07 -31.95
C GLY A 426 19.68 10.07 -30.59
N SER A 427 20.97 10.40 -30.59
CA SER A 427 21.88 10.40 -29.43
C SER A 427 21.64 11.54 -28.41
N GLY A 428 20.38 11.82 -28.08
CA GLY A 428 19.99 12.86 -27.12
C GLY A 428 18.99 12.40 -26.06
N GLU A 429 18.30 11.27 -26.26
CA GLU A 429 17.30 10.74 -25.30
C GLU A 429 17.90 9.67 -24.36
N ASN A 430 19.21 9.43 -24.42
CA ASN A 430 19.92 8.42 -23.63
C ASN A 430 20.77 9.00 -22.46
N ASP A 431 21.00 10.31 -22.40
CA ASP A 431 21.98 10.89 -21.47
C ASP A 431 21.68 10.57 -20.00
N ASP A 432 20.42 10.66 -19.56
CA ASP A 432 20.04 10.31 -18.18
C ASP A 432 20.13 8.79 -17.90
N MET A 433 19.90 7.94 -18.91
CA MET A 433 20.14 6.51 -18.78
C MET A 433 21.64 6.18 -18.60
N ILE A 434 22.53 7.05 -19.11
CA ILE A 434 23.99 6.90 -18.99
C ILE A 434 24.53 7.57 -17.71
N CYS A 435 23.94 8.68 -17.28
CA CYS A 435 24.38 9.42 -16.08
C CYS A 435 24.00 8.73 -14.75
N GLY A 436 23.03 7.80 -14.80
CA GLY A 436 22.69 6.93 -13.69
C GLY A 436 21.23 7.03 -13.26
N VAL A 437 20.94 6.40 -12.12
CA VAL A 437 19.60 6.22 -11.56
C VAL A 437 19.55 6.81 -10.15
N TYR A 438 18.49 7.54 -9.82
CA TYR A 438 18.28 7.94 -8.43
C TYR A 438 17.57 6.84 -7.65
N LEU A 439 18.14 6.48 -6.49
CA LEU A 439 17.51 5.64 -5.48
C LEU A 439 16.95 6.54 -4.38
N LYS A 440 15.74 6.27 -3.89
CA LYS A 440 15.14 7.03 -2.79
C LYS A 440 14.57 6.12 -1.72
N ALA A 441 14.58 6.63 -0.49
CA ALA A 441 13.84 6.03 0.62
C ALA A 441 12.75 6.99 1.11
N SER A 442 11.57 6.47 1.44
CA SER A 442 10.42 7.29 1.85
C SER A 442 9.59 6.64 2.95
N THR A 443 8.90 7.43 3.75
CA THR A 443 7.96 6.96 4.78
C THR A 443 6.70 7.85 4.82
N LYS A 444 5.72 7.55 5.67
CA LYS A 444 4.55 8.38 5.96
C LYS A 444 4.46 8.75 7.44
N ASP A 445 4.07 9.99 7.71
CA ASP A 445 3.62 10.38 9.04
C ASP A 445 2.23 9.80 9.39
N PHE A 446 1.77 10.01 10.62
CA PHE A 446 0.45 9.53 11.03
C PHE A 446 -0.72 10.25 10.33
N ASN A 447 -0.50 11.43 9.75
CA ASN A 447 -1.44 12.20 8.93
C ASN A 447 -1.40 11.82 7.42
N ASP A 448 -0.76 10.69 7.10
CA ASP A 448 -0.63 10.08 5.77
C ASP A 448 0.20 10.89 4.76
N LYS A 449 1.04 11.82 5.23
CA LYS A 449 1.90 12.63 4.35
C LYS A 449 3.27 12.00 4.17
N VAL A 450 3.70 11.89 2.92
CA VAL A 450 4.98 11.27 2.54
C VAL A 450 6.16 12.16 2.93
N ILE A 451 7.26 11.54 3.37
CA ILE A 451 8.58 12.15 3.58
C ILE A 451 9.61 11.33 2.81
N THR A 452 10.29 11.92 1.82
CA THR A 452 11.46 11.32 1.17
C THR A 452 12.69 11.65 2.01
N PHE A 453 13.15 10.73 2.85
CA PHE A 453 14.14 11.03 3.88
C PHE A 453 15.60 10.84 3.45
N ALA A 454 15.84 10.10 2.37
CA ALA A 454 17.16 9.91 1.76
C ALA A 454 17.05 9.87 0.23
N LEU A 455 18.07 10.40 -0.45
CA LEU A 455 18.23 10.38 -1.90
C LEU A 455 19.68 10.05 -2.27
N ALA A 456 19.85 9.08 -3.17
CA ALA A 456 21.14 8.76 -3.77
C ALA A 456 21.08 8.81 -5.30
N LEU A 457 22.20 9.14 -5.92
CA LEU A 457 22.46 8.93 -7.35
C LEU A 457 23.52 7.84 -7.48
N VAL A 458 23.25 6.81 -8.29
CA VAL A 458 24.18 5.71 -8.56
C VAL A 458 24.31 5.49 -10.06
N THR A 459 25.47 5.04 -10.55
CA THR A 459 25.67 4.81 -12.00
C THR A 459 24.69 3.81 -12.61
N GLU A 460 24.22 2.82 -11.83
CA GLU A 460 23.27 1.81 -12.28
C GLU A 460 22.47 1.22 -11.10
N GLU A 461 21.27 0.71 -11.38
CA GLU A 461 20.46 0.02 -10.39
C GLU A 461 20.85 -1.48 -10.34
N ASN A 462 21.66 -1.85 -9.35
CA ASN A 462 22.18 -3.20 -9.15
C ASN A 462 22.19 -3.57 -7.65
N GLN A 463 22.50 -4.83 -7.31
CA GLN A 463 22.56 -5.29 -5.92
C GLN A 463 23.55 -4.51 -5.06
N LEU A 464 24.78 -4.30 -5.53
CA LEU A 464 25.85 -3.65 -4.76
C LEU A 464 25.52 -2.20 -4.39
N ASN A 465 24.87 -1.47 -5.31
CA ASN A 465 24.45 -0.09 -5.12
C ASN A 465 23.23 0.00 -4.19
N TRP A 466 22.34 -1.00 -4.23
CA TRP A 466 21.27 -1.13 -3.23
C TRP A 466 21.82 -1.50 -1.85
N GLU A 467 22.70 -2.49 -1.73
CA GLU A 467 23.33 -2.88 -0.45
C GLU A 467 24.05 -1.70 0.19
N TRP A 468 24.87 -0.98 -0.58
CA TRP A 468 25.52 0.26 -0.15
C TRP A 468 24.51 1.31 0.36
N PHE A 469 23.41 1.53 -0.36
CA PHE A 469 22.38 2.49 0.06
C PHE A 469 21.68 2.05 1.36
N LEU A 470 21.37 0.77 1.50
CA LEU A 470 20.71 0.22 2.69
C LEU A 470 21.64 0.17 3.91
N HIS A 471 22.93 -0.11 3.72
CA HIS A 471 23.95 0.02 4.77
C HIS A 471 24.10 1.48 5.20
N ALA A 472 24.19 2.44 4.26
CA ALA A 472 24.23 3.85 4.62
C ALA A 472 22.97 4.32 5.38
N LEU A 473 21.79 3.73 5.12
CA LEU A 473 20.59 3.95 5.95
C LEU A 473 20.71 3.29 7.34
N GLN A 474 21.30 2.11 7.44
CA GLN A 474 21.53 1.39 8.70
C GLN A 474 22.52 2.15 9.61
N ASP A 475 23.60 2.67 9.02
CA ASP A 475 24.68 3.42 9.67
C ASP A 475 24.25 4.81 10.18
N THR A 476 23.00 5.23 9.89
CA THR A 476 22.38 6.40 10.54
C THR A 476 22.02 6.14 12.00
N GLU A 477 21.89 4.87 12.40
CA GLU A 477 21.38 4.40 13.70
C GLU A 477 20.07 5.07 14.15
N ALA A 478 19.31 5.64 13.20
CA ALA A 478 18.13 6.44 13.53
C ALA A 478 16.98 5.57 14.06
N VAL A 479 16.81 4.37 13.49
CA VAL A 479 15.80 3.36 13.81
C VAL A 479 16.32 1.96 13.44
N ASP A 480 15.79 0.89 14.06
CA ASP A 480 16.05 -0.47 13.58
C ASP A 480 15.15 -0.78 12.38
N TRP A 481 15.71 -0.69 11.16
CA TRP A 481 15.00 -1.00 9.91
C TRP A 481 14.47 -2.44 9.85
N ASN A 482 15.03 -3.35 10.64
CA ASN A 482 14.48 -4.70 10.80
C ASN A 482 13.09 -4.73 11.44
N GLU A 483 12.65 -3.66 12.11
CA GLU A 483 11.29 -3.53 12.66
C GLU A 483 10.27 -2.95 11.67
N TYR A 484 10.72 -2.53 10.48
CA TYR A 484 9.87 -1.87 9.49
C TYR A 484 9.25 -2.86 8.50
N THR A 485 8.10 -2.48 7.95
CA THR A 485 7.56 -3.06 6.72
C THR A 485 8.21 -2.35 5.53
N VAL A 486 8.93 -3.09 4.70
CA VAL A 486 9.65 -2.58 3.53
C VAL A 486 8.77 -2.78 2.30
N ILE A 487 8.39 -1.70 1.62
CA ILE A 487 7.57 -1.74 0.40
C ILE A 487 8.45 -1.38 -0.78
N ALA A 488 8.83 -2.38 -1.56
CA ALA A 488 9.91 -2.25 -2.52
C ALA A 488 9.72 -3.14 -3.75
N GLY A 489 10.37 -2.76 -4.86
CA GLY A 489 10.57 -3.68 -5.98
C GLY A 489 11.36 -4.93 -5.56
N ARG A 490 11.43 -5.92 -6.45
CA ARG A 490 12.14 -7.19 -6.20
C ARG A 490 13.16 -7.58 -7.29
N THR A 491 13.30 -6.75 -8.31
CA THR A 491 14.22 -6.92 -9.43
C THR A 491 15.53 -6.17 -9.17
N ARG A 492 16.48 -6.27 -10.12
CA ARG A 492 17.73 -5.46 -10.13
C ARG A 492 18.57 -5.53 -8.84
N GLY A 493 18.50 -6.67 -8.14
CA GLY A 493 19.24 -6.92 -6.90
C GLY A 493 18.62 -6.38 -5.62
N LEU A 494 17.53 -5.61 -5.69
CA LEU A 494 16.90 -4.97 -4.53
C LEU A 494 16.39 -5.99 -3.49
N GLN A 495 15.77 -7.09 -3.93
CA GLN A 495 15.31 -8.14 -3.00
C GLN A 495 16.47 -8.77 -2.22
N THR A 496 17.58 -9.07 -2.91
CA THR A 496 18.77 -9.64 -2.28
C THR A 496 19.41 -8.63 -1.33
N ALA A 497 19.52 -7.37 -1.75
CA ALA A 497 20.06 -6.29 -0.91
C ALA A 497 19.28 -6.10 0.41
N ILE A 498 17.94 -6.15 0.36
CA ILE A 498 17.09 -6.11 1.56
C ILE A 498 17.36 -7.33 2.46
N GLN A 499 17.54 -8.52 1.89
CA GLN A 499 17.85 -9.73 2.64
C GLN A 499 19.25 -9.71 3.27
N THR A 500 20.24 -9.08 2.61
CA THR A 500 21.60 -8.88 3.14
C THR A 500 21.59 -7.84 4.28
N ALA A 501 21.04 -6.65 4.04
CA ALA A 501 21.14 -5.53 4.97
C ALA A 501 20.14 -5.62 6.13
N TRP A 502 18.89 -6.01 5.86
CA TRP A 502 17.78 -6.00 6.82
C TRP A 502 17.07 -7.38 6.89
N PRO A 503 17.78 -8.46 7.28
CA PRO A 503 17.30 -9.85 7.18
C PRO A 503 16.02 -10.17 7.97
N ARG A 504 15.65 -9.35 8.98
CA ARG A 504 14.41 -9.53 9.77
C ARG A 504 13.29 -8.57 9.34
N ALA A 505 13.51 -7.68 8.36
CA ALA A 505 12.47 -6.78 7.86
C ALA A 505 11.42 -7.53 7.04
N SER A 506 10.16 -7.10 7.13
CA SER A 506 9.05 -7.72 6.40
C SER A 506 8.90 -7.04 5.03
N HIS A 507 9.32 -7.73 3.96
CA HIS A 507 9.31 -7.21 2.59
C HIS A 507 7.95 -7.46 1.90
N HIS A 508 7.23 -6.38 1.62
CA HIS A 508 6.09 -6.37 0.71
C HIS A 508 6.55 -5.93 -0.69
N TYR A 509 6.24 -6.73 -1.70
CA TYR A 509 6.50 -6.41 -3.09
C TYR A 509 5.62 -5.24 -3.53
N CYS A 510 6.22 -4.24 -4.17
CA CYS A 510 5.52 -3.13 -4.77
C CYS A 510 4.71 -3.64 -5.98
N MET A 511 3.38 -3.69 -5.85
CA MET A 511 2.48 -4.23 -6.87
C MET A 511 2.53 -3.42 -8.17
N ARG A 512 2.81 -2.11 -8.09
CA ARG A 512 3.07 -1.27 -9.27
C ARG A 512 4.27 -1.79 -10.07
N ARG A 513 5.39 -2.11 -9.42
CA ARG A 513 6.60 -2.63 -10.07
C ARG A 513 6.37 -4.03 -10.67
N VAL A 514 5.68 -4.91 -9.94
CA VAL A 514 5.28 -6.25 -10.45
C VAL A 514 4.39 -6.13 -11.69
N VAL A 515 3.43 -5.21 -11.69
CA VAL A 515 2.52 -4.95 -12.82
C VAL A 515 3.25 -4.32 -14.02
N GLU A 516 4.01 -3.26 -13.79
CA GLU A 516 4.56 -2.42 -14.86
C GLU A 516 5.88 -2.96 -15.41
N ASP A 517 6.85 -3.28 -14.55
CA ASP A 517 8.16 -3.73 -15.01
C ASP A 517 8.16 -5.21 -15.34
N GLU A 518 7.52 -6.03 -14.51
CA GLU A 518 7.70 -7.48 -14.59
C GLU A 518 6.69 -8.12 -15.54
N LEU A 519 5.40 -7.92 -15.30
CA LEU A 519 4.32 -8.42 -16.16
C LEU A 519 4.35 -7.72 -17.53
N MET A 520 4.21 -6.39 -17.57
CA MET A 520 4.06 -5.67 -18.82
C MET A 520 5.36 -5.51 -19.62
N MET A 521 6.45 -5.01 -19.01
CA MET A 521 7.69 -4.74 -19.76
C MET A 521 8.61 -5.98 -19.87
N GLY A 522 8.75 -6.77 -18.79
CA GLY A 522 9.71 -7.88 -18.70
C GLY A 522 9.19 -9.21 -19.24
N LYS A 523 7.87 -9.45 -19.17
CA LYS A 523 7.20 -10.61 -19.76
C LYS A 523 6.34 -10.29 -20.98
N ASN A 524 6.24 -9.01 -21.37
CA ASN A 524 5.43 -8.55 -22.50
C ASN A 524 3.96 -9.00 -22.42
N ILE A 525 3.41 -9.17 -21.21
CA ILE A 525 2.02 -9.56 -20.99
C ILE A 525 1.15 -8.30 -21.17
N PRO A 526 0.27 -8.24 -22.20
CA PRO A 526 -0.61 -7.10 -22.39
C PRO A 526 -1.60 -7.01 -21.24
N MET A 527 -1.90 -5.79 -20.78
CA MET A 527 -2.80 -5.60 -19.64
C MET A 527 -3.66 -4.35 -19.77
N THR A 528 -4.98 -4.53 -19.66
CA THR A 528 -5.97 -3.44 -19.66
C THR A 528 -6.03 -2.76 -18.28
N ARG A 529 -6.61 -1.55 -18.20
CA ARG A 529 -6.84 -0.83 -16.94
C ARG A 529 -7.57 -1.71 -15.91
N ASP A 530 -8.65 -2.36 -16.32
CA ASP A 530 -9.45 -3.25 -15.48
C ASP A 530 -8.67 -4.47 -14.98
N GLN A 531 -7.83 -5.08 -15.84
CA GLN A 531 -6.99 -6.20 -15.44
C GLN A 531 -5.94 -5.76 -14.41
N LYS A 532 -5.34 -4.58 -14.58
CA LYS A 532 -4.45 -4.01 -13.55
C LYS A 532 -5.20 -3.78 -12.24
N GLN A 533 -6.36 -3.13 -12.27
CA GLN A 533 -7.16 -2.88 -11.06
C GLN A 533 -7.48 -4.18 -10.32
N ARG A 534 -7.90 -5.23 -11.04
CA ARG A 534 -8.17 -6.55 -10.44
C ARG A 534 -6.94 -7.20 -9.78
N ILE A 535 -5.72 -6.93 -10.24
CA ILE A 535 -4.49 -7.38 -9.56
C ILE A 535 -4.27 -6.63 -8.24
N PHE A 536 -4.55 -5.32 -8.21
CA PHE A 536 -4.50 -4.55 -6.96
C PHE A 536 -5.63 -4.94 -5.99
N ASP A 537 -6.84 -5.21 -6.49
CA ASP A 537 -7.95 -5.73 -5.69
C ASP A 537 -7.60 -7.11 -5.10
N LEU A 538 -7.00 -7.99 -5.91
CA LEU A 538 -6.48 -9.28 -5.47
C LEU A 538 -5.40 -9.13 -4.39
N ALA A 539 -4.49 -8.15 -4.50
CA ALA A 539 -3.49 -7.86 -3.48
C ALA A 539 -4.11 -7.31 -2.17
N ARG A 540 -5.23 -6.57 -2.25
CA ARG A 540 -5.98 -6.07 -1.06
C ARG A 540 -6.84 -7.11 -0.36
N SER A 541 -6.91 -8.36 -0.83
CA SER A 541 -7.76 -9.40 -0.25
C SER A 541 -7.62 -9.49 1.28
N GLU A 542 -8.74 -9.40 1.99
CA GLU A 542 -8.83 -9.53 3.46
C GLU A 542 -8.89 -11.00 3.92
N SER A 543 -9.11 -11.94 3.00
CA SER A 543 -9.19 -13.37 3.28
C SER A 543 -8.72 -14.23 2.11
N GLU A 544 -8.35 -15.49 2.39
CA GLU A 544 -8.08 -16.49 1.35
C GLU A 544 -9.31 -16.75 0.47
N THR A 545 -10.53 -16.68 1.04
CA THR A 545 -11.77 -16.85 0.27
C THR A 545 -12.03 -15.73 -0.74
N ASP A 546 -11.76 -14.48 -0.38
CA ASP A 546 -11.90 -13.33 -1.29
C ASP A 546 -10.82 -13.37 -2.38
N TYR A 547 -9.58 -13.73 -2.00
CA TYR A 547 -8.47 -13.96 -2.92
C TYR A 547 -8.80 -15.02 -3.97
N ASP A 548 -9.29 -16.19 -3.55
CA ASP A 548 -9.64 -17.28 -4.47
C ASP A 548 -10.79 -16.90 -5.41
N ALA A 549 -11.77 -16.12 -4.94
CA ALA A 549 -12.87 -15.62 -5.77
C ALA A 549 -12.37 -14.61 -6.83
N MET A 550 -11.54 -13.64 -6.42
CA MET A 550 -10.96 -12.66 -7.33
C MET A 550 -9.96 -13.30 -8.31
N ARG A 551 -9.13 -14.24 -7.85
CA ARG A 551 -8.19 -15.00 -8.69
C ARG A 551 -8.93 -15.78 -9.78
N LYS A 552 -10.01 -16.50 -9.44
CA LYS A 552 -10.86 -17.20 -10.43
C LYS A 552 -11.45 -16.25 -11.48
N THR A 553 -11.76 -15.01 -11.10
CA THR A 553 -12.23 -13.98 -12.03
C THR A 553 -11.10 -13.48 -12.93
N LEU A 554 -9.91 -13.23 -12.36
CA LEU A 554 -8.75 -12.74 -13.09
C LEU A 554 -8.22 -13.76 -14.11
N VAL A 555 -8.16 -15.06 -13.76
CA VAL A 555 -7.75 -16.15 -14.67
C VAL A 555 -8.55 -16.13 -15.98
N ARG A 556 -9.87 -15.91 -15.91
CA ARG A 556 -10.75 -15.82 -17.10
C ARG A 556 -10.45 -14.64 -18.02
N THR A 557 -9.70 -13.65 -17.54
CA THR A 557 -9.37 -12.42 -18.29
C THR A 557 -7.90 -12.33 -18.69
N ASN A 558 -6.98 -12.87 -17.89
CA ASN A 558 -5.54 -12.87 -18.15
C ASN A 558 -4.86 -14.00 -17.36
N GLU A 559 -4.94 -15.23 -17.89
CA GLU A 559 -4.31 -16.41 -17.28
C GLU A 559 -2.79 -16.26 -17.15
N ALA A 560 -2.12 -15.67 -18.15
CA ALA A 560 -0.67 -15.46 -18.15
C ALA A 560 -0.19 -14.58 -16.98
N ALA A 561 -0.95 -13.55 -16.62
CA ALA A 561 -0.65 -12.72 -15.44
C ALA A 561 -0.81 -13.51 -14.14
N VAL A 562 -1.87 -14.32 -14.00
CA VAL A 562 -2.09 -15.14 -12.79
C VAL A 562 -1.02 -16.21 -12.65
N ALA A 563 -0.70 -16.95 -13.73
CA ALA A 563 0.34 -17.96 -13.75
C ALA A 563 1.75 -17.39 -13.45
N TYR A 564 1.95 -16.08 -13.59
CA TYR A 564 3.15 -15.39 -13.13
C TYR A 564 3.08 -15.03 -11.65
N LEU A 565 1.95 -14.48 -11.17
CA LEU A 565 1.72 -14.13 -9.76
C LEU A 565 1.75 -15.35 -8.83
N ASP A 566 1.26 -16.52 -9.28
CA ASP A 566 1.27 -17.78 -8.53
C ASP A 566 2.69 -18.29 -8.23
N LYS A 567 3.72 -17.76 -8.88
CA LYS A 567 5.13 -18.08 -8.60
C LYS A 567 5.65 -17.40 -7.33
N PHE A 568 4.90 -16.45 -6.78
CA PHE A 568 5.28 -15.70 -5.59
C PHE A 568 4.53 -16.22 -4.37
N ASP A 569 5.27 -16.45 -3.29
CA ASP A 569 4.68 -16.67 -1.97
C ASP A 569 3.78 -15.47 -1.62
N ARG A 570 2.49 -15.74 -1.40
CA ARG A 570 1.43 -14.76 -1.17
C ARG A 570 1.76 -13.81 -0.02
N LYS A 571 2.53 -14.28 0.97
CA LYS A 571 2.89 -13.47 2.16
C LYS A 571 3.67 -12.20 1.83
N HIS A 572 4.30 -12.11 0.65
CA HIS A 572 5.04 -10.90 0.25
C HIS A 572 4.21 -9.93 -0.60
N TRP A 573 2.96 -10.23 -0.96
CA TRP A 573 2.22 -9.37 -1.90
C TRP A 573 0.70 -9.32 -1.73
N VAL A 574 0.13 -10.19 -0.89
CA VAL A 574 -1.30 -10.22 -0.56
C VAL A 574 -1.49 -9.85 0.90
N LYS A 575 -2.34 -8.86 1.16
CA LYS A 575 -2.56 -8.26 2.49
C LYS A 575 -2.79 -9.28 3.60
N TYR A 576 -3.80 -10.16 3.47
CA TYR A 576 -4.09 -11.13 4.54
C TYR A 576 -2.91 -12.04 4.86
N ALA A 577 -2.23 -12.55 3.82
CA ALA A 577 -1.11 -13.47 3.98
C ALA A 577 0.13 -12.77 4.56
N PHE A 578 0.35 -11.49 4.22
CA PHE A 578 1.41 -10.67 4.82
C PHE A 578 1.17 -10.47 6.32
N LEU A 579 -0.05 -10.08 6.70
CA LEU A 579 -0.43 -9.82 8.10
C LEU A 579 -0.35 -11.10 8.94
N GLU A 580 -0.79 -12.24 8.42
CA GLU A 580 -0.69 -13.54 9.11
C GLU A 580 0.75 -14.04 9.26
N ALA A 581 1.61 -13.83 8.26
CA ALA A 581 2.99 -14.30 8.29
C ALA A 581 3.93 -13.43 9.13
N PHE A 582 3.77 -12.09 9.07
CA PHE A 582 4.71 -11.14 9.66
C PHE A 582 4.17 -10.39 10.88
N ARG A 583 2.84 -10.37 11.10
CA ARG A 583 2.16 -9.59 12.15
C ARG A 583 2.59 -8.11 12.19
N ARG A 584 2.76 -7.50 11.02
CA ARG A 584 3.19 -6.11 10.87
C ARG A 584 2.29 -5.34 9.93
N PRO A 585 1.96 -4.07 10.23
CA PRO A 585 1.08 -3.27 9.37
C PRO A 585 1.73 -3.04 8.00
N THR A 586 0.91 -3.03 6.95
CA THR A 586 1.28 -2.35 5.68
C THR A 586 0.67 -0.95 5.61
N PHE A 587 -0.21 -0.59 6.55
CA PHE A 587 -1.05 0.61 6.52
C PHE A 587 -1.87 0.73 5.23
N ASN A 588 -2.26 -0.42 4.65
CA ASN A 588 -2.96 -0.54 3.37
C ASN A 588 -2.16 -0.02 2.15
N GLU A 589 -0.86 0.17 2.31
CA GLU A 589 0.05 0.47 1.20
C GLU A 589 0.37 -0.80 0.40
N LEU A 590 0.43 -0.65 -0.93
CA LEU A 590 0.78 -1.72 -1.87
C LEU A 590 1.88 -1.31 -2.87
N THR A 591 2.31 -0.06 -2.83
CA THR A 591 3.29 0.49 -3.75
C THR A 591 4.40 1.21 -3.01
N SER A 592 5.58 1.22 -3.61
CA SER A 592 6.70 2.07 -3.21
C SER A 592 6.42 3.56 -3.52
N ASP A 593 5.44 3.88 -4.37
CA ASP A 593 4.97 5.25 -4.50
C ASP A 593 3.88 5.57 -3.47
N LEU A 594 4.34 5.83 -2.24
CA LEU A 594 3.50 6.21 -1.09
C LEU A 594 2.62 7.46 -1.33
N SER A 595 2.82 8.21 -2.43
CA SER A 595 1.93 9.32 -2.80
C SER A 595 0.63 8.85 -3.48
N THR A 596 0.56 7.60 -3.95
CA THR A 596 -0.63 7.03 -4.59
C THR A 596 -1.65 6.56 -3.56
N VAL A 597 -2.85 7.14 -3.59
CA VAL A 597 -3.96 6.68 -2.73
C VAL A 597 -4.55 5.39 -3.33
N CYS A 598 -4.35 4.26 -2.66
CA CYS A 598 -4.95 2.97 -3.05
C CYS A 598 -6.46 2.94 -2.78
N GLY A 599 -7.26 3.65 -3.58
CA GLY A 599 -8.72 3.66 -3.45
C GLY A 599 -9.48 4.58 -4.42
N SER A 600 -8.86 5.58 -5.02
CA SER A 600 -9.48 6.36 -6.10
C SER A 600 -9.31 5.66 -7.45
N ASP A 601 -10.16 6.01 -8.43
CA ASP A 601 -10.06 5.57 -9.83
C ASP A 601 -8.73 5.95 -10.52
N GLU A 602 -7.90 6.75 -9.84
CA GLU A 602 -6.68 7.39 -10.32
C GLU A 602 -5.46 6.46 -10.37
N LEU A 603 -5.54 5.24 -9.82
CA LEU A 603 -4.48 4.21 -9.88
C LEU A 603 -3.91 4.01 -11.30
N PHE A 604 -4.71 4.30 -12.33
CA PHE A 604 -4.30 4.29 -13.74
C PHE A 604 -4.74 5.54 -14.51
N SER A 605 -4.72 6.70 -13.87
CA SER A 605 -4.44 7.91 -14.64
C SER A 605 -3.16 7.67 -15.43
N GLN A 606 -3.14 8.03 -16.72
CA GLN A 606 -1.99 7.85 -17.62
C GLN A 606 -0.75 8.70 -17.23
N TYR A 607 -0.82 9.32 -16.04
CA TYR A 607 0.19 10.10 -15.35
C TYR A 607 0.50 9.56 -13.94
N ALA A 608 0.26 8.26 -13.64
CA ALA A 608 0.68 7.63 -12.37
C ALA A 608 2.22 7.56 -12.18
N SER A 609 3.00 8.01 -13.17
CA SER A 609 4.43 8.35 -12.99
C SER A 609 4.69 9.80 -12.55
N ALA A 610 3.67 10.66 -12.44
CA ALA A 610 3.82 12.06 -12.01
C ALA A 610 3.71 12.22 -10.48
N SER A 611 3.04 11.29 -9.79
CA SER A 611 2.83 11.36 -8.33
C SER A 611 4.14 11.28 -7.54
N HIS A 612 5.07 10.39 -7.92
CA HIS A 612 6.42 10.36 -7.34
C HIS A 612 7.31 11.55 -7.75
N ILE A 613 6.97 12.27 -8.84
CA ILE A 613 7.70 13.45 -9.33
C ILE A 613 7.25 14.72 -8.60
N ALA A 614 6.00 14.81 -8.14
CA ALA A 614 5.48 15.97 -7.41
C ALA A 614 6.27 16.34 -6.12
N TRP A 615 7.09 15.42 -5.59
CA TRP A 615 8.03 15.70 -4.49
C TRP A 615 9.29 16.45 -4.95
N PHE A 616 9.64 16.42 -6.23
CA PHE A 616 10.81 17.10 -6.81
C PHE A 616 10.45 18.32 -7.69
N GLY A 617 9.15 18.64 -7.81
CA GLY A 617 8.65 19.78 -8.59
C GLY A 617 7.81 19.36 -9.80
N GLU A 618 7.55 20.32 -10.68
CA GLU A 618 6.91 20.06 -11.99
C GLU A 618 7.94 19.69 -13.08
N ASP A 619 9.21 20.01 -12.86
CA ASP A 619 10.30 19.76 -13.81
C ASP A 619 10.72 18.27 -13.85
N PRO A 620 11.13 17.76 -15.02
CA PRO A 620 11.73 16.43 -15.14
C PRO A 620 13.02 16.28 -14.31
N ILE A 621 13.11 15.17 -13.58
CA ILE A 621 14.31 14.80 -12.82
C ILE A 621 15.34 14.17 -13.76
N CYS A 622 16.50 14.80 -13.91
CA CYS A 622 17.56 14.39 -14.84
C CYS A 622 18.84 14.00 -14.06
N SER A 623 19.33 12.77 -14.23
CA SER A 623 20.61 12.33 -13.64
C SER A 623 21.83 12.97 -14.32
N SER A 624 21.64 13.55 -15.50
CA SER A 624 22.60 14.43 -16.17
C SER A 624 22.76 15.81 -15.51
N GLN A 625 21.83 16.21 -14.63
CA GLN A 625 21.92 17.49 -13.89
C GLN A 625 21.79 17.28 -12.36
N PRO A 626 22.71 16.51 -11.74
CA PRO A 626 22.53 16.07 -10.36
C PRO A 626 22.52 17.20 -9.34
N LEU A 627 23.30 18.27 -9.57
CA LEU A 627 23.29 19.44 -8.71
C LEU A 627 21.89 20.10 -8.62
N TYR A 628 21.15 20.13 -9.73
CA TYR A 628 19.78 20.65 -9.78
C TYR A 628 18.81 19.74 -9.04
N THR A 629 18.85 18.43 -9.28
CA THR A 629 17.98 17.47 -8.59
C THR A 629 18.18 17.47 -7.07
N PHE A 630 19.43 17.51 -6.59
CA PHE A 630 19.68 17.62 -5.16
C PHE A 630 19.26 18.99 -4.59
N ASN A 631 19.35 20.08 -5.35
CA ASN A 631 18.77 21.36 -4.95
C ASN A 631 17.25 21.30 -4.81
N GLN A 632 16.53 20.73 -5.78
CA GLN A 632 15.07 20.55 -5.67
C GLN A 632 14.69 19.65 -4.48
N TYR A 633 15.44 18.57 -4.25
CA TYR A 633 15.29 17.73 -3.06
C TYR A 633 15.42 18.54 -1.76
N PHE A 634 16.44 19.38 -1.64
CA PHE A 634 16.68 20.25 -0.48
C PHE A 634 15.61 21.35 -0.31
N MET A 635 15.20 22.01 -1.40
CA MET A 635 14.14 23.01 -1.38
C MET A 635 12.81 22.39 -0.92
N LYS A 636 12.48 21.18 -1.38
CA LYS A 636 11.24 20.51 -0.97
C LYS A 636 11.24 20.13 0.51
N ILE A 637 12.36 19.69 1.10
CA ILE A 637 12.44 19.46 2.56
C ILE A 637 12.11 20.75 3.31
N ALA A 638 12.77 21.86 2.95
CA ALA A 638 12.58 23.15 3.62
C ALA A 638 11.12 23.62 3.55
N GLU A 639 10.54 23.59 2.35
CA GLU A 639 9.15 23.95 2.07
C GLU A 639 8.17 23.08 2.87
N ILE A 640 8.26 21.76 2.74
CA ILE A 640 7.33 20.81 3.38
C ILE A 640 7.41 20.90 4.90
N PHE A 641 8.60 20.96 5.49
CA PHE A 641 8.75 21.02 6.93
C PHE A 641 8.20 22.34 7.50
N HIS A 642 8.35 23.46 6.78
CA HIS A 642 7.75 24.73 7.17
C HIS A 642 6.22 24.70 7.05
N GLN A 643 5.68 24.31 5.89
CA GLN A 643 4.23 24.20 5.66
C GLN A 643 3.55 23.29 6.69
N ARG A 644 4.15 22.12 7.00
CA ARG A 644 3.58 21.17 7.96
C ARG A 644 3.54 21.75 9.39
N ARG A 645 4.62 22.40 9.86
CA ARG A 645 4.62 23.10 11.16
C ARG A 645 3.52 24.17 11.25
N GLU A 646 3.41 25.04 10.25
CA GLU A 646 2.41 26.13 10.30
C GLU A 646 0.97 25.62 10.19
N SER A 647 0.73 24.52 9.45
CA SER A 647 -0.63 23.98 9.23
C SER A 647 -1.37 23.47 10.48
N VAL A 648 -0.66 23.20 11.58
CA VAL A 648 -1.25 22.74 12.85
C VAL A 648 -0.98 23.68 14.03
N LYS A 649 -0.32 24.82 13.80
CA LYS A 649 0.18 25.74 14.83
C LYS A 649 -0.89 26.31 15.78
N ALA A 650 -2.13 26.42 15.30
CA ALA A 650 -3.28 26.89 16.08
C ALA A 650 -4.10 25.76 16.73
N ARG A 651 -3.73 24.48 16.55
CA ARG A 651 -4.47 23.32 17.07
C ARG A 651 -3.90 22.83 18.41
N PRO A 652 -4.74 22.36 19.35
CA PRO A 652 -4.28 21.74 20.59
C PRO A 652 -3.41 20.49 20.35
N VAL A 653 -2.29 20.40 21.07
CA VAL A 653 -1.28 19.34 20.85
C VAL A 653 -1.76 17.90 21.12
N HIS A 654 -2.77 17.75 21.98
CA HIS A 654 -3.32 16.44 22.36
C HIS A 654 -4.43 15.93 21.41
N GLU A 655 -4.88 16.75 20.46
CA GLU A 655 -5.84 16.32 19.44
C GLU A 655 -5.20 15.33 18.45
N LEU A 656 -6.04 14.54 17.79
CA LEU A 656 -5.66 13.75 16.62
C LEU A 656 -5.23 14.65 15.46
N VAL A 657 -4.26 14.17 14.68
CA VAL A 657 -3.92 14.77 13.38
C VAL A 657 -5.16 14.81 12.46
N PRO A 658 -5.32 15.84 11.60
CA PRO A 658 -6.57 16.10 10.88
C PRO A 658 -7.16 14.88 10.14
N LEU A 659 -6.32 14.08 9.48
CA LEU A 659 -6.80 12.91 8.74
C LEU A 659 -7.25 11.78 9.66
N ARG A 660 -6.61 11.58 10.83
CA ARG A 660 -6.99 10.54 11.79
C ARG A 660 -8.26 10.90 12.55
N ASP A 661 -8.48 12.19 12.82
CA ASP A 661 -9.77 12.68 13.31
C ASP A 661 -10.88 12.45 12.26
N ALA A 662 -10.70 12.90 11.02
CA ALA A 662 -11.66 12.68 9.94
C ALA A 662 -11.96 11.18 9.70
N GLN A 663 -10.93 10.33 9.75
CA GLN A 663 -11.07 8.88 9.68
C GLN A 663 -11.88 8.34 10.87
N LEU A 664 -11.62 8.81 12.09
CA LEU A 664 -12.36 8.40 13.28
C LEU A 664 -13.85 8.76 13.17
N GLN A 665 -14.18 9.98 12.73
CA GLN A 665 -15.56 10.40 12.50
C GLN A 665 -16.27 9.50 11.46
N GLN A 666 -15.57 9.13 10.38
CA GLN A 666 -16.11 8.19 9.38
C GLN A 666 -16.35 6.79 9.97
N ILE A 667 -15.43 6.29 10.80
CA ILE A 667 -15.56 4.98 11.45
C ILE A 667 -16.70 4.98 12.46
N LEU A 668 -16.87 6.05 13.25
CA LEU A 668 -17.99 6.24 14.18
C LEU A 668 -19.34 6.25 13.47
N GLN A 669 -19.45 6.93 12.32
CA GLN A 669 -20.68 6.88 11.51
C GLN A 669 -20.94 5.48 10.92
N GLY A 670 -19.88 4.69 10.69
CA GLY A 670 -19.95 3.31 10.26
C GLY A 670 -20.33 2.32 11.37
N SER A 671 -19.87 2.52 12.61
CA SER A 671 -20.16 1.63 13.76
C SER A 671 -21.66 1.57 14.06
N GLN A 672 -22.39 2.67 13.88
CA GLN A 672 -23.84 2.76 14.06
C GLN A 672 -24.67 1.89 13.09
N ARG A 673 -24.03 1.30 12.06
CA ARG A 673 -24.67 0.35 11.11
C ARG A 673 -24.25 -1.09 11.36
N CYS A 674 -23.61 -1.37 12.48
CA CYS A 674 -23.20 -2.72 12.85
C CYS A 674 -24.25 -3.40 13.74
N GLU A 675 -24.33 -4.71 13.63
CA GLU A 675 -24.95 -5.57 14.62
C GLU A 675 -23.91 -6.53 15.21
N SER A 676 -24.16 -6.99 16.43
CA SER A 676 -23.20 -7.76 17.21
C SER A 676 -23.83 -8.88 18.03
N ILE A 677 -23.01 -9.88 18.33
CA ILE A 677 -23.33 -10.99 19.23
C ILE A 677 -22.18 -11.02 20.27
N PRO A 678 -22.47 -10.80 21.56
CA PRO A 678 -21.47 -10.94 22.61
C PRO A 678 -21.06 -12.41 22.74
N CYS A 679 -19.75 -12.67 22.78
CA CYS A 679 -19.20 -14.03 22.93
C CYS A 679 -18.62 -14.25 24.33
N ALA A 680 -17.95 -13.25 24.89
CA ALA A 680 -17.50 -13.16 26.28
C ALA A 680 -17.13 -11.67 26.57
N SER A 681 -16.70 -11.35 27.79
CA SER A 681 -16.16 -10.01 28.06
C SER A 681 -15.01 -9.69 27.11
N LYS A 682 -15.03 -8.47 26.54
CA LYS A 682 -14.13 -7.93 25.53
C LYS A 682 -14.08 -8.69 24.20
N LEU A 683 -14.99 -9.66 23.99
CA LEU A 683 -15.01 -10.55 22.81
C LEU A 683 -16.38 -10.56 22.14
N TYR A 684 -16.44 -10.03 20.92
CA TYR A 684 -17.67 -9.84 20.15
C TYR A 684 -17.54 -10.44 18.76
N MET A 685 -18.64 -10.98 18.22
CA MET A 685 -18.83 -11.10 16.77
C MET A 685 -19.60 -9.87 16.29
N VAL A 686 -19.11 -9.18 15.26
CA VAL A 686 -19.72 -7.95 14.72
C VAL A 686 -19.77 -8.04 13.19
N ARG A 687 -20.86 -7.58 12.57
CA ARG A 687 -20.94 -7.38 11.10
C ARG A 687 -21.54 -6.02 10.78
N CYS A 688 -21.07 -5.38 9.72
CA CYS A 688 -21.66 -4.16 9.20
C CYS A 688 -22.80 -4.46 8.22
N LEU A 689 -23.95 -3.80 8.39
CA LEU A 689 -25.11 -3.87 7.49
C LEU A 689 -25.09 -2.77 6.41
N GLY A 690 -24.15 -1.82 6.52
CA GLY A 690 -23.96 -0.75 5.55
C GLY A 690 -23.28 -1.21 4.26
N PRO A 691 -23.30 -0.36 3.20
CA PRO A 691 -22.57 -0.64 1.96
C PRO A 691 -21.06 -0.69 2.24
N THR A 692 -20.45 -1.85 2.00
CA THR A 692 -19.00 -2.07 2.08
C THR A 692 -18.30 -1.66 0.78
N PRO A 693 -17.00 -1.28 0.82
CA PRO A 693 -16.20 -1.13 -0.40
C PRO A 693 -16.05 -2.43 -1.19
N SER A 694 -16.13 -3.58 -0.52
CA SER A 694 -16.25 -4.88 -1.18
C SER A 694 -17.63 -5.08 -1.80
N LYS A 695 -17.65 -5.68 -2.99
CA LYS A 695 -18.88 -6.19 -3.65
C LYS A 695 -19.48 -7.40 -2.93
N THR A 696 -18.79 -7.97 -1.95
CA THR A 696 -19.35 -8.96 -1.02
C THR A 696 -19.90 -8.25 0.21
N PRO A 697 -21.11 -8.62 0.71
CA PRO A 697 -21.61 -8.09 1.98
C PRO A 697 -20.69 -8.51 3.12
N ASP A 698 -20.58 -7.68 4.17
CA ASP A 698 -19.69 -7.96 5.29
C ASP A 698 -20.05 -9.29 5.97
N SER A 699 -19.01 -10.02 6.35
CA SER A 699 -19.13 -11.27 7.10
C SER A 699 -18.97 -11.01 8.59
N TRP A 700 -19.42 -11.95 9.43
CA TRP A 700 -19.20 -11.87 10.87
C TRP A 700 -17.71 -11.82 11.20
N ARG A 701 -17.25 -10.69 11.74
CA ARG A 701 -15.87 -10.48 12.17
C ARG A 701 -15.78 -10.69 13.68
N HIS A 702 -14.75 -11.41 14.13
CA HIS A 702 -14.47 -11.49 15.56
C HIS A 702 -13.63 -10.29 15.96
N VAL A 703 -14.02 -9.64 17.06
CA VAL A 703 -13.38 -8.47 17.65
C VAL A 703 -12.89 -8.85 19.04
N ASN A 704 -11.62 -8.56 19.30
CA ASN A 704 -10.99 -8.72 20.59
C ASN A 704 -10.47 -7.35 21.06
N LEU A 705 -11.20 -6.77 22.01
CA LEU A 705 -10.89 -5.45 22.57
C LEU A 705 -9.71 -5.47 23.54
N ALA A 706 -9.31 -6.65 24.05
CA ALA A 706 -8.14 -6.77 24.92
C ALA A 706 -6.83 -6.74 24.14
N ASP A 707 -6.77 -7.44 23.00
CA ASP A 707 -5.56 -7.59 22.19
C ASP A 707 -5.49 -6.62 20.99
N TRP A 708 -6.49 -5.73 20.84
CA TRP A 708 -6.66 -4.81 19.70
C TRP A 708 -6.72 -5.52 18.33
N GLU A 709 -7.43 -6.65 18.28
CA GLU A 709 -7.53 -7.46 17.07
C GLU A 709 -8.96 -7.51 16.52
N CYS A 710 -9.08 -7.49 15.20
CA CYS A 710 -10.31 -7.83 14.50
C CYS A 710 -10.01 -8.75 13.31
N THR A 711 -10.88 -9.70 12.98
CA THR A 711 -10.73 -10.56 11.79
C THR A 711 -11.07 -9.86 10.47
N CYS A 712 -11.37 -8.55 10.47
CA CYS A 712 -11.26 -7.72 9.27
C CYS A 712 -9.82 -7.24 9.00
N GLN A 713 -8.89 -7.49 9.93
CA GLN A 713 -7.46 -7.14 9.89
C GLN A 713 -7.14 -5.62 9.79
N ALA A 714 -8.13 -4.78 9.53
CA ALA A 714 -7.95 -3.34 9.37
C ALA A 714 -7.44 -2.65 10.66
N TRP A 715 -7.81 -3.15 11.85
CA TRP A 715 -7.34 -2.57 13.12
C TRP A 715 -5.82 -2.74 13.27
N GLN A 716 -5.34 -3.97 13.06
CA GLN A 716 -3.94 -4.35 13.13
C GLN A 716 -3.11 -3.71 12.02
N ASP A 717 -3.65 -3.65 10.79
CA ASP A 717 -2.99 -3.05 9.63
C ASP A 717 -2.86 -1.52 9.70
N GLN A 718 -3.88 -0.83 10.23
CA GLN A 718 -3.88 0.63 10.31
C GLN A 718 -3.29 1.17 11.61
N GLN A 719 -3.12 0.31 12.62
CA GLN A 719 -2.85 0.68 14.03
C GLN A 719 -3.87 1.70 14.57
N PHE A 720 -5.12 1.56 14.14
CA PHE A 720 -6.24 2.45 14.41
C PHE A 720 -7.55 1.66 14.36
N PRO A 721 -8.53 1.87 15.26
CA PRO A 721 -9.71 1.01 15.38
C PRO A 721 -10.49 0.90 14.07
N CYS A 722 -10.98 -0.30 13.76
CA CYS A 722 -11.96 -0.50 12.70
C CYS A 722 -13.39 -0.26 13.21
N LEU A 723 -14.37 -0.18 12.30
CA LEU A 723 -15.79 0.03 12.66
C LEU A 723 -16.33 -1.06 13.58
N HIS A 724 -15.84 -2.30 13.45
CA HIS A 724 -16.19 -3.41 14.32
C HIS A 724 -15.65 -3.22 15.74
N ALA A 725 -14.44 -2.66 15.87
CA ALA A 725 -13.78 -2.37 17.14
C ALA A 725 -14.50 -1.26 17.90
N ILE A 726 -14.87 -0.16 17.22
CA ILE A 726 -15.62 0.93 17.84
C ILE A 726 -17.00 0.43 18.29
N HIS A 727 -17.74 -0.29 17.44
CA HIS A 727 -19.04 -0.84 17.82
C HIS A 727 -18.96 -1.75 19.08
N ALA A 728 -17.97 -2.65 19.14
CA ALA A 728 -17.79 -3.51 20.31
C ALA A 728 -17.38 -2.71 21.56
N ALA A 729 -16.54 -1.67 21.40
CA ALA A 729 -16.10 -0.81 22.50
C ALA A 729 -17.23 0.04 23.08
N GLU A 730 -18.14 0.54 22.24
CA GLU A 730 -19.36 1.26 22.66
C GLU A 730 -20.23 0.37 23.58
N LEU A 731 -20.33 -0.94 23.31
CA LEU A 731 -21.09 -1.90 24.12
C LEU A 731 -20.45 -2.22 25.48
N GLU A 732 -19.12 -2.24 25.54
CA GLU A 732 -18.34 -2.36 26.80
C GLU A 732 -18.14 -1.01 27.52
N GLN A 733 -18.71 0.08 26.99
CA GLN A 733 -18.54 1.46 27.49
C GLN A 733 -17.07 1.89 27.59
N LEU A 734 -16.19 1.33 26.76
CA LEU A 734 -14.78 1.70 26.70
C LEU A 734 -14.59 3.04 26.01
N ARG A 735 -13.66 3.84 26.51
CA ARG A 735 -13.27 5.10 25.86
C ARG A 735 -12.59 4.79 24.52
N ILE A 736 -13.00 5.48 23.46
CA ILE A 736 -12.49 5.28 22.09
C ILE A 736 -10.97 5.56 22.00
N ASP A 737 -10.44 6.47 22.82
CA ASP A 737 -8.99 6.77 22.91
C ASP A 737 -8.15 5.62 23.49
N SER A 738 -8.78 4.60 24.08
CA SER A 738 -8.11 3.37 24.54
C SER A 738 -7.93 2.31 23.44
N LEU A 739 -8.40 2.57 22.21
CA LEU A 739 -8.36 1.62 21.09
C LEU A 739 -7.19 1.85 20.11
N TYR A 740 -6.35 2.85 20.37
CA TYR A 740 -5.17 3.19 19.56
C TYR A 740 -4.11 3.91 20.39
N HIS A 741 -2.89 4.00 19.87
CA HIS A 741 -1.85 4.81 20.48
C HIS A 741 -2.13 6.31 20.29
N ALA A 742 -2.81 6.93 21.26
CA ALA A 742 -3.16 8.34 21.24
C ALA A 742 -1.95 9.25 20.98
N LYS A 743 -0.82 9.02 21.67
CA LYS A 743 0.40 9.82 21.46
C LYS A 743 0.91 9.78 20.02
N GLN A 744 0.97 8.61 19.38
CA GLN A 744 1.48 8.49 17.99
C GLN A 744 0.59 9.22 16.97
N ASN A 745 -0.73 9.19 17.18
CA ASN A 745 -1.71 9.83 16.30
C ASN A 745 -1.97 11.31 16.64
N SER A 746 -1.28 11.86 17.63
CA SER A 746 -1.47 13.24 18.12
C SER A 746 -0.75 14.30 17.30
N ILE A 747 -1.21 15.54 17.45
CA ILE A 747 -0.53 16.74 16.92
C ILE A 747 0.83 16.97 17.61
N GLU A 748 1.03 16.57 18.88
CA GLU A 748 2.34 16.59 19.56
C GLU A 748 3.39 15.75 18.79
N ASN A 749 3.04 14.51 18.42
CA ASN A 749 3.92 13.63 17.65
C ASN A 749 4.16 14.16 16.23
N TYR A 750 3.12 14.74 15.61
CA TYR A 750 3.23 15.40 14.31
C TYR A 750 4.18 16.61 14.34
N LEU A 751 4.07 17.48 15.35
CA LEU A 751 4.99 18.60 15.53
C LEU A 751 6.43 18.12 15.80
N SER A 752 6.59 17.06 16.59
CA SER A 752 7.90 16.43 16.85
C SER A 752 8.56 15.91 15.57
N CYS A 753 7.76 15.34 14.65
CA CYS A 753 8.20 14.91 13.32
C CYS A 753 8.82 16.05 12.48
N TYR A 754 8.34 17.28 12.64
CA TYR A 754 8.80 18.45 11.88
C TYR A 754 9.55 19.49 12.72
N ALA A 755 9.97 19.16 13.95
CA ALA A 755 10.61 20.13 14.85
C ALA A 755 11.93 20.67 14.29
N THR A 756 12.75 19.81 13.71
CA THR A 756 14.04 20.18 13.12
C THR A 756 13.84 20.99 11.83
N SER A 757 14.35 22.21 11.79
CA SER A 757 14.40 23.03 10.57
C SER A 757 15.47 22.52 9.60
N PHE A 758 15.21 22.64 8.30
CA PHE A 758 16.21 22.40 7.25
C PHE A 758 16.46 23.69 6.46
N THR A 759 17.72 24.05 6.30
CA THR A 759 18.18 25.26 5.60
C THR A 759 18.76 24.86 4.23
N PRO A 760 18.07 25.12 3.11
CA PRO A 760 18.58 24.82 1.79
C PRO A 760 19.68 25.83 1.39
N TRP A 761 20.51 25.47 0.40
CA TRP A 761 21.52 26.37 -0.16
C TRP A 761 21.29 26.56 -1.65
N PRO A 762 21.25 27.80 -2.19
CA PRO A 762 21.15 28.01 -3.63
C PRO A 762 22.42 27.54 -4.35
N VAL A 763 22.26 26.89 -5.52
CA VAL A 763 23.39 26.38 -6.32
C VAL A 763 24.29 27.46 -6.92
N ASP A 764 23.81 28.70 -6.95
CA ASP A 764 24.55 29.89 -7.40
C ASP A 764 25.07 30.77 -6.24
N ALA A 765 24.80 30.40 -4.99
CA ALA A 765 25.25 31.16 -3.82
C ALA A 765 26.68 30.77 -3.41
N SER A 766 27.58 31.75 -3.50
CA SER A 766 29.03 31.63 -3.20
C SER A 766 29.79 30.63 -4.10
N PRO A 767 31.13 30.66 -4.12
CA PRO A 767 31.91 29.69 -4.90
C PRO A 767 31.84 28.29 -4.26
N ILE A 768 30.91 27.46 -4.74
CA ILE A 768 30.91 26.03 -4.45
C ILE A 768 32.24 25.43 -4.93
N GLN A 769 32.93 24.69 -4.06
CA GLN A 769 34.19 24.02 -4.41
C GLN A 769 33.97 23.02 -5.56
N ILE A 770 34.89 23.01 -6.52
CA ILE A 770 34.82 22.21 -7.74
C ILE A 770 35.91 21.14 -7.69
N GLU A 771 35.53 19.86 -7.67
CA GLU A 771 36.48 18.75 -7.84
C GLU A 771 36.84 18.59 -9.32
N VAL A 772 37.91 19.25 -9.75
CA VAL A 772 38.36 19.26 -11.15
C VAL A 772 38.71 17.87 -11.68
N SER A 773 39.08 16.93 -10.80
CA SER A 773 39.34 15.51 -11.10
C SER A 773 38.09 14.72 -11.47
N MET A 774 36.91 15.12 -10.96
CA MET A 774 35.66 14.39 -11.13
C MET A 774 35.21 14.43 -12.60
N LYS A 775 34.93 13.25 -13.15
CA LYS A 775 34.44 13.01 -14.50
C LYS A 775 33.01 12.49 -14.45
N SER A 776 32.16 13.00 -15.32
CA SER A 776 30.79 12.49 -15.49
C SER A 776 30.77 11.18 -16.28
N PRO A 777 29.74 10.33 -16.13
CA PRO A 777 29.62 9.10 -16.93
C PRO A 777 29.60 9.34 -18.45
N LEU A 778 29.08 10.49 -18.92
CA LEU A 778 29.08 10.86 -20.33
C LEU A 778 30.49 11.10 -20.89
N ASP A 779 31.44 11.52 -20.06
CA ASP A 779 32.82 11.80 -20.49
C ASP A 779 33.51 10.56 -21.04
N PHE A 780 33.17 9.37 -20.52
CA PHE A 780 33.66 8.09 -21.02
C PHE A 780 32.92 7.67 -22.29
N TYR A 781 31.59 7.80 -22.31
CA TYR A 781 30.76 7.41 -23.44
C TYR A 781 31.18 8.16 -24.73
N PHE A 782 31.35 9.47 -24.66
CA PHE A 782 31.76 10.29 -25.82
C PHE A 782 33.27 10.27 -26.10
N SER A 783 34.09 9.68 -25.23
CA SER A 783 35.52 9.43 -25.50
C SER A 783 35.79 8.08 -26.18
N ALA A 784 34.93 7.08 -25.94
CA ALA A 784 35.07 5.73 -26.49
C ALA A 784 34.65 5.62 -27.97
N ASP A 785 33.66 6.42 -28.40
CA ASP A 785 33.32 6.58 -29.81
C ASP A 785 34.48 7.31 -30.53
N GLY A 786 35.34 6.52 -31.15
CA GLY A 786 36.56 6.97 -31.81
C GLY A 786 36.28 7.98 -32.92
N PHE A 787 36.25 9.27 -32.57
CA PHE A 787 36.52 10.39 -33.48
C PHE A 787 37.97 10.33 -33.92
N GLY A 788 38.27 9.30 -34.72
CA GLY A 788 39.56 9.13 -35.37
C GLY A 788 39.93 10.44 -36.01
N ARG A 789 41.06 11.00 -35.55
CA ARG A 789 41.70 12.15 -36.19
C ARG A 789 41.89 11.76 -37.66
N ARG A 790 40.98 12.19 -38.55
CA ARG A 790 41.24 12.19 -39.98
C ARG A 790 42.50 13.02 -40.15
N LYS A 791 43.65 12.34 -40.31
CA LYS A 791 44.90 12.97 -40.75
C LYS A 791 44.51 13.86 -41.92
N LYS A 792 44.84 15.16 -41.83
CA LYS A 792 44.53 16.13 -42.89
C LYS A 792 44.93 15.47 -44.22
N PRO A 793 44.05 15.41 -45.24
CA PRO A 793 44.47 14.98 -46.55
C PRO A 793 45.64 15.88 -46.97
N GLY A 794 46.80 15.28 -47.22
CA GLY A 794 47.95 16.02 -47.73
C GLY A 794 47.59 16.69 -49.06
N PRO A 795 48.29 17.76 -49.45
CA PRO A 795 48.02 18.41 -50.74
C PRO A 795 48.11 17.39 -51.87
N ARG A 796 47.05 17.28 -52.70
CA ARG A 796 47.09 16.45 -53.91
C ARG A 796 48.28 16.91 -54.78
N PRO A 797 49.18 16.01 -55.19
CA PRO A 797 50.18 16.34 -56.20
C PRO A 797 49.49 16.84 -57.47
N LYS A 798 49.99 17.94 -58.04
CA LYS A 798 49.56 18.38 -59.37
C LYS A 798 50.14 17.40 -60.39
N LEU A 799 49.28 16.69 -61.11
CA LEU A 799 49.69 15.97 -62.32
C LEU A 799 50.29 16.99 -63.30
N ALA A 800 51.57 16.83 -63.62
CA ALA A 800 52.22 17.61 -64.65
C ALA A 800 51.61 17.24 -66.01
N LYS A 801 51.24 18.24 -66.80
CA LYS A 801 51.14 18.07 -68.25
C LYS A 801 52.57 18.12 -68.80
N ASN A 802 52.96 17.15 -69.62
CA ASN A 802 53.30 17.38 -71.03
C ASN A 802 53.89 16.11 -71.68
N SER A 803 53.76 16.11 -73.02
CA SER A 803 54.62 15.43 -74.02
C SER A 803 54.93 13.94 -73.81
#